data_AF-A0A0F5H0H5-F1
#
_entry.id   AF-A0A0F5H0H5-F1
#
_cell.length_a   1.000
_cell.length_b   1.000
_cell.length_c   1.000
_cell.angle_alpha   90.00
_cell.angle_beta   90.00
_cell.angle_gamma   90.00
#
_symmetry.space_group_name_H-M   'P 1'
#
loop_
_entity.id
_entity.type
_entity.pdbx_description
1 polymer ?
#
loop_
_entity_poly.entity_id
_entity_poly.type
_entity_poly.pdbx_seq_one_letter_code
_entity_poly.pdbx_strand_id
1 'polypeptide(L)'
;MEKNRSKNFDYFNSNNAQNNQKKTTWKKVWFWIRAVLYTFIFGLTLTGCVQSIVVKSSTYTGAGTEFYLDKKDIAPSVATFEPATKPNNDKYLLDNEYYEIKHNPETNYLLSKYNDLSTLNAIQDQTFKNGGEYGKYDSYSSGIQIKNKDNTYASNHPIFMGENENRYLFKAASTTSYNSVFKTLSTIKFLNPAFNLRDFFTLNADNKTYTLKTNDIKPFIKEGYKYNTNEKQFSNNPSDKYNVVTASLLEVENNFDGNKPNLKFNRDVLELLYRQTFLTDNNYYKRIIDGLNGIQVPNNNGSSEYINIENIQGTSQKYQALLQAIVEHKNSISLTDEQFNAISKFNETILNYLKNVNFLTVENNYRIQALDTNNQPAYKTSEKKPGEEIYYEYANPLTYKAGNYSNDLDQMAYQNTIPQKPITSWAESWTLGPFFSLFAYPIALITAGIRNPLPDAHGWTTILALIIAVIITRLIALAFTWKATITQSRQEDLKQKKAKIDAKYADFKGNKQMKARQQQEIQQLYKKHGINPMDILVSTLIALPIFIAMWRVIQSVPSLKSTRWLGMDFSATSWRKLIYDGEWQYLGLLIIALATQLMSQILPRLLNRKKLKQRLSIEEEKALKKSNKTQNIMLVVFAILTVVFTAGVQIYWIFTSIWSIIQTLIIHYVKKSDFYRRRYLSKVKI
;
A
#
# COMPACT_ATOMS: atom_id res chain seq x y z
N MET A 1 -12.70 79.84 -6.92
CA MET A 1 -14.02 79.48 -6.37
C MET A 1 -14.29 77.96 -6.31
N GLU A 2 -13.32 77.06 -6.51
CA GLU A 2 -13.58 75.60 -6.54
C GLU A 2 -13.42 74.83 -5.22
N LYS A 3 -12.93 75.47 -4.14
CA LYS A 3 -12.54 74.72 -2.93
C LYS A 3 -13.67 74.37 -1.95
N ASN A 4 -14.93 74.75 -2.21
CA ASN A 4 -16.07 74.49 -1.31
C ASN A 4 -17.32 73.94 -2.04
N ARG A 5 -17.16 73.03 -3.02
CA ARG A 5 -18.32 72.37 -3.64
C ARG A 5 -18.63 71.04 -2.94
N SER A 6 -19.87 70.89 -2.47
CA SER A 6 -20.36 69.66 -1.84
C SER A 6 -20.37 68.48 -2.83
N LYS A 7 -19.88 67.31 -2.39
CA LYS A 7 -19.85 66.04 -3.16
C LYS A 7 -21.24 65.60 -3.67
N ASN A 8 -22.32 66.17 -3.14
CA ASN A 8 -23.68 65.89 -3.58
C ASN A 8 -24.03 66.54 -4.94
N PHE A 9 -23.18 67.42 -5.47
CA PHE A 9 -23.38 68.07 -6.79
C PHE A 9 -22.53 67.50 -7.92
N ASP A 10 -21.76 66.43 -7.68
CA ASP A 10 -20.91 65.76 -8.70
C ASP A 10 -21.71 64.96 -9.74
N TYR A 11 -23.04 64.85 -9.57
CA TYR A 11 -23.95 64.12 -10.45
C TYR A 11 -24.04 64.72 -11.87
N PHE A 12 -23.83 66.03 -12.02
CA PHE A 12 -24.00 66.75 -13.29
C PHE A 12 -22.77 66.73 -14.22
N ASN A 13 -21.69 66.04 -13.84
CA ASN A 13 -20.47 65.98 -14.67
C ASN A 13 -20.54 64.75 -15.61
N SER A 14 -20.69 64.97 -16.92
CA SER A 14 -20.86 63.92 -17.94
C SER A 14 -19.69 62.90 -17.94
N ASN A 15 -18.48 63.35 -17.64
CA ASN A 15 -17.29 62.50 -17.48
C ASN A 15 -17.38 61.56 -16.27
N ASN A 16 -18.03 61.98 -15.17
CA ASN A 16 -18.28 61.12 -14.01
C ASN A 16 -19.40 60.10 -14.27
N ALA A 17 -20.41 60.46 -15.07
CA ALA A 17 -21.47 59.53 -15.48
C ALA A 17 -20.92 58.40 -16.38
N GLN A 18 -20.11 58.73 -17.39
CA GLN A 18 -19.41 57.73 -18.21
C GLN A 18 -18.41 56.89 -17.40
N ASN A 19 -17.63 57.48 -16.49
CA ASN A 19 -16.73 56.71 -15.62
C ASN A 19 -17.49 55.81 -14.64
N ASN A 20 -18.65 56.23 -14.13
CA ASN A 20 -19.51 55.37 -13.31
C ASN A 20 -20.16 54.26 -14.14
N GLN A 21 -20.53 54.51 -15.40
CA GLN A 21 -20.97 53.46 -16.34
C GLN A 21 -19.85 52.47 -16.69
N LYS A 22 -18.62 52.93 -16.96
CA LYS A 22 -17.44 52.06 -17.16
C LYS A 22 -17.10 51.25 -15.90
N LYS A 23 -17.20 51.84 -14.71
CA LYS A 23 -17.05 51.13 -13.43
C LYS A 23 -18.16 50.11 -13.19
N THR A 24 -19.39 50.37 -13.61
CA THR A 24 -20.51 49.41 -13.43
C THR A 24 -20.46 48.28 -14.46
N THR A 25 -20.10 48.54 -15.71
CA THR A 25 -19.84 47.51 -16.73
C THR A 25 -18.65 46.64 -16.36
N TRP A 26 -17.53 47.22 -15.93
CA TRP A 26 -16.37 46.44 -15.47
C TRP A 26 -16.69 45.58 -14.23
N LYS A 27 -17.53 46.08 -13.30
CA LYS A 27 -18.06 45.26 -12.20
C LYS A 27 -18.91 44.09 -12.68
N LYS A 28 -19.75 44.28 -13.71
CA LYS A 28 -20.56 43.21 -14.32
C LYS A 28 -19.67 42.17 -15.02
N VAL A 29 -18.67 42.61 -15.79
CA VAL A 29 -17.68 41.74 -16.43
C VAL A 29 -16.93 40.93 -15.38
N TRP A 30 -16.43 41.58 -14.32
CA TRP A 30 -15.71 40.90 -13.24
C TRP A 30 -16.58 39.96 -12.42
N PHE A 31 -17.86 40.27 -12.29
CA PHE A 31 -18.84 39.36 -11.70
C PHE A 31 -18.97 38.08 -12.54
N TRP A 32 -19.14 38.20 -13.86
CA TRP A 32 -19.24 37.04 -14.75
C TRP A 32 -17.94 36.23 -14.81
N ILE A 33 -16.77 36.88 -14.86
CA ILE A 33 -15.48 36.18 -14.81
C ILE A 33 -15.37 35.35 -13.54
N ARG A 34 -15.74 35.91 -12.38
CA ARG A 34 -15.74 35.15 -11.11
C ARG A 34 -16.75 34.01 -11.11
N ALA A 35 -17.96 34.25 -11.63
CA ALA A 35 -18.99 33.22 -11.71
C ALA A 35 -18.53 32.05 -12.59
N VAL A 36 -17.98 32.33 -13.77
CA VAL A 36 -17.41 31.31 -14.67
C VAL A 36 -16.25 30.59 -14.00
N LEU A 37 -15.32 31.31 -13.37
CA LEU A 37 -14.18 30.73 -12.67
C LEU A 37 -14.63 29.80 -11.53
N TYR A 38 -15.59 30.20 -10.71
CA TYR A 38 -16.09 29.38 -9.62
C TYR A 38 -16.86 28.15 -10.12
N THR A 39 -17.70 28.30 -11.14
CA THR A 39 -18.39 27.16 -11.76
C THR A 39 -17.39 26.18 -12.38
N PHE A 40 -16.34 26.70 -13.04
CA PHE A 40 -15.28 25.88 -13.61
C PHE A 40 -14.50 25.13 -12.53
N ILE A 41 -14.02 25.84 -11.50
CA ILE A 41 -13.35 25.21 -10.35
C ILE A 41 -14.28 24.15 -9.74
N PHE A 42 -15.56 24.45 -9.52
CA PHE A 42 -16.53 23.50 -8.98
C PHE A 42 -16.66 22.24 -9.83
N GLY A 43 -16.80 22.39 -11.15
CA GLY A 43 -16.78 21.26 -12.08
C GLY A 43 -15.52 20.42 -11.90
N LEU A 44 -14.35 21.06 -11.88
CA LEU A 44 -13.07 20.38 -11.65
C LEU A 44 -12.98 19.69 -10.28
N THR A 45 -13.56 20.29 -9.24
CA THR A 45 -13.57 19.70 -7.89
C THR A 45 -14.38 18.42 -7.87
N LEU A 46 -15.55 18.41 -8.51
CA LEU A 46 -16.45 17.26 -8.56
C LEU A 46 -15.85 16.15 -9.40
N THR A 47 -15.28 16.48 -10.57
CA THR A 47 -14.52 15.50 -11.36
C THR A 47 -13.34 14.98 -10.56
N GLY A 48 -12.66 15.85 -9.80
CA GLY A 48 -11.56 15.49 -8.92
C GLY A 48 -11.95 14.51 -7.82
N CYS A 49 -13.11 14.67 -7.20
CA CYS A 49 -13.65 13.71 -6.24
C CYS A 49 -13.80 12.31 -6.86
N VAL A 50 -14.42 12.24 -8.04
CA VAL A 50 -14.66 10.97 -8.74
C VAL A 50 -13.35 10.35 -9.24
N GLN A 51 -12.50 11.14 -9.90
CA GLN A 51 -11.17 10.72 -10.36
C GLN A 51 -10.29 10.28 -9.19
N SER A 52 -10.45 10.89 -8.01
CA SER A 52 -9.69 10.51 -6.83
C SER A 52 -10.15 9.19 -6.19
N ILE A 53 -11.26 8.63 -6.65
CA ILE A 53 -11.70 7.28 -6.30
C ILE A 53 -11.29 6.28 -7.40
N VAL A 54 -11.34 6.69 -8.67
CA VAL A 54 -11.09 5.79 -9.83
C VAL A 54 -9.60 5.60 -10.11
N VAL A 55 -8.77 6.65 -10.00
CA VAL A 55 -7.33 6.54 -10.29
C VAL A 55 -6.67 5.64 -9.26
N LYS A 56 -6.04 4.55 -9.73
CA LYS A 56 -5.39 3.57 -8.85
C LYS A 56 -4.21 4.21 -8.12
N SER A 57 -4.21 4.14 -6.80
CA SER A 57 -3.06 4.47 -5.94
C SER A 57 -2.51 3.19 -5.29
N SER A 58 -1.24 3.21 -4.93
CA SER A 58 -0.59 2.19 -4.13
C SER A 58 0.12 2.84 -2.96
N THR A 59 0.16 2.14 -1.83
CA THR A 59 0.98 2.51 -0.67
C THR A 59 2.46 2.27 -0.91
N TYR A 60 2.82 1.46 -1.91
CA TYR A 60 4.19 1.04 -2.24
C TYR A 60 4.82 1.88 -3.33
N THR A 61 6.11 2.18 -3.21
CA THR A 61 6.98 2.74 -4.26
C THR A 61 7.04 1.82 -5.46
N GLY A 62 7.13 2.42 -6.66
CA GLY A 62 7.15 1.66 -7.90
C GLY A 62 5.80 1.02 -8.24
N ALA A 63 4.70 1.56 -7.71
CA ALA A 63 3.34 1.10 -7.97
C ALA A 63 2.30 2.19 -7.87
N GLY A 64 1.23 2.02 -8.66
CA GLY A 64 0.15 3.00 -8.77
C GLY A 64 0.62 4.29 -9.43
N THR A 65 -0.21 5.33 -9.30
CA THR A 65 0.09 6.65 -9.85
C THR A 65 1.15 7.35 -9.00
N GLU A 66 2.27 7.71 -9.62
CA GLU A 66 3.39 8.38 -8.95
C GLU A 66 3.81 9.66 -9.68
N PHE A 67 4.15 10.70 -8.92
CA PHE A 67 4.67 11.96 -9.45
C PHE A 67 6.17 12.07 -9.22
N TYR A 68 6.90 12.35 -10.30
CA TYR A 68 8.36 12.51 -10.30
C TYR A 68 8.75 13.88 -10.86
N LEU A 69 9.92 14.37 -10.48
CA LEU A 69 10.47 15.62 -11.02
C LEU A 69 11.09 15.42 -12.41
N ASP A 70 11.58 14.21 -12.71
CA ASP A 70 12.29 13.85 -13.93
C ASP A 70 12.09 12.34 -14.20
N LYS A 71 12.18 11.90 -15.47
CA LYS A 71 12.09 10.48 -15.86
C LYS A 71 13.22 9.65 -15.28
N LYS A 72 14.41 10.23 -15.08
CA LYS A 72 15.54 9.53 -14.44
C LYS A 72 15.33 9.26 -12.94
N ASP A 73 14.36 9.95 -12.32
CA ASP A 73 14.07 9.83 -10.88
C ASP A 73 13.07 8.70 -10.58
N ILE A 74 12.56 8.01 -11.61
CA ILE A 74 11.56 6.96 -11.46
C ILE A 74 12.14 5.84 -10.59
N ALA A 75 11.51 5.59 -9.46
CA ALA A 75 11.88 4.54 -8.52
C ALA A 75 11.18 3.23 -8.91
N PRO A 76 11.86 2.08 -8.90
CA PRO A 76 11.23 0.79 -9.11
C PRO A 76 10.50 0.32 -7.85
N SER A 77 9.76 -0.78 -7.98
CA SER A 77 9.32 -1.56 -6.83
C SER A 77 10.48 -2.38 -6.28
N VAL A 78 10.67 -2.37 -4.97
CA VAL A 78 11.70 -3.15 -4.28
C VAL A 78 11.07 -3.96 -3.15
N ALA A 79 11.15 -5.28 -3.26
CA ALA A 79 10.75 -6.22 -2.21
C ALA A 79 11.91 -6.41 -1.22
N THR A 80 11.64 -6.15 0.06
CA THR A 80 12.66 -6.22 1.10
C THR A 80 12.54 -7.52 1.88
N PHE A 81 13.67 -8.19 2.07
CA PHE A 81 13.80 -9.42 2.80
C PHE A 81 14.76 -9.27 3.97
N GLU A 82 14.45 -9.95 5.06
CA GLU A 82 15.25 -9.91 6.28
C GLU A 82 15.16 -11.26 7.03
N PRO A 83 16.19 -11.62 7.81
CA PRO A 83 16.17 -12.79 8.67
C PRO A 83 14.95 -12.80 9.59
N ALA A 84 14.20 -13.91 9.60
CA ALA A 84 13.06 -14.05 10.50
C ALA A 84 13.51 -13.94 11.98
N THR A 85 12.69 -13.27 12.78
CA THR A 85 12.89 -13.18 14.23
C THR A 85 12.62 -14.53 14.90
N LYS A 86 13.38 -14.82 15.97
CA LYS A 86 13.21 -16.02 16.77
C LYS A 86 11.81 -16.02 17.43
N PRO A 87 10.98 -17.05 17.26
CA PRO A 87 9.72 -17.17 17.99
C PRO A 87 9.96 -17.31 19.49
N ASN A 88 9.11 -16.71 20.33
CA ASN A 88 9.27 -16.69 21.80
C ASN A 88 9.38 -18.08 22.45
N ASN A 89 8.79 -19.11 21.84
CA ASN A 89 8.77 -20.49 22.36
C ASN A 89 9.71 -21.43 21.59
N ASP A 90 10.62 -20.90 20.77
CA ASP A 90 11.55 -21.73 20.01
C ASP A 90 12.76 -22.14 20.86
N LYS A 91 12.87 -23.45 21.12
CA LYS A 91 13.95 -24.04 21.92
C LYS A 91 15.18 -24.46 21.11
N TYR A 92 15.14 -24.41 19.78
CA TYR A 92 16.22 -24.92 18.93
C TYR A 92 17.06 -23.83 18.27
N LEU A 93 16.47 -22.65 18.02
CA LEU A 93 17.18 -21.55 17.39
C LEU A 93 18.13 -20.87 18.38
N LEU A 94 19.42 -20.77 18.04
CA LEU A 94 20.38 -19.99 18.84
C LEU A 94 20.20 -18.48 18.64
N ASP A 95 20.70 -17.69 19.59
CA ASP A 95 20.71 -16.24 19.49
C ASP A 95 21.65 -15.85 18.35
N ASN A 96 21.08 -15.31 17.26
CA ASN A 96 21.68 -14.99 15.95
C ASN A 96 21.44 -15.96 14.79
N GLU A 97 20.80 -17.10 15.00
CA GLU A 97 20.34 -17.97 13.91
C GLU A 97 18.97 -17.50 13.36
N TYR A 98 18.56 -18.04 12.21
CA TYR A 98 17.22 -17.89 11.64
C TYR A 98 16.88 -19.11 10.76
N TYR A 99 15.60 -19.42 10.63
CA TYR A 99 15.10 -20.54 9.79
C TYR A 99 14.77 -20.13 8.36
N GLU A 100 14.49 -18.85 8.13
CA GLU A 100 14.08 -18.34 6.84
C GLU A 100 14.47 -16.87 6.67
N ILE A 101 14.80 -16.49 5.45
CA ILE A 101 14.77 -15.10 4.99
C ILE A 101 13.33 -14.79 4.60
N LYS A 102 12.70 -13.85 5.30
CA LYS A 102 11.28 -13.54 5.16
C LYS A 102 11.09 -12.23 4.40
N HIS A 103 10.14 -12.21 3.46
CA HIS A 103 9.69 -10.98 2.83
C HIS A 103 8.96 -10.11 3.86
N ASN A 104 9.39 -8.87 4.03
CA ASN A 104 8.70 -7.89 4.85
C ASN A 104 7.84 -6.98 3.95
N PRO A 105 6.52 -7.24 3.84
CA PRO A 105 5.63 -6.43 3.02
C PRO A 105 5.40 -5.03 3.61
N GLU A 106 5.88 -4.70 4.80
CA GLU A 106 5.66 -3.40 5.42
C GLU A 106 6.78 -2.42 5.08
N THR A 107 7.95 -2.93 4.70
CA THR A 107 9.07 -2.09 4.31
C THR A 107 8.86 -1.55 2.90
N ASN A 108 8.47 -0.29 2.82
CA ASN A 108 8.32 0.45 1.57
C ASN A 108 9.63 1.17 1.20
N TYR A 109 10.61 0.42 0.71
CA TYR A 109 11.92 0.99 0.37
C TYR A 109 11.86 1.91 -0.87
N LEU A 110 12.51 3.07 -0.80
CA LEU A 110 12.62 4.01 -1.91
C LEU A 110 14.06 4.02 -2.44
N LEU A 111 14.27 3.36 -3.58
CA LEU A 111 15.50 3.52 -4.34
C LEU A 111 15.47 4.87 -5.06
N SER A 112 16.32 5.81 -4.65
CA SER A 112 16.30 7.19 -5.18
C SER A 112 17.67 7.66 -5.67
N LYS A 113 17.69 8.63 -6.59
CA LYS A 113 18.95 9.25 -7.04
C LYS A 113 19.74 9.96 -5.93
N TYR A 114 19.11 10.28 -4.80
CA TYR A 114 19.76 11.05 -3.73
C TYR A 114 20.56 10.13 -2.79
N ASN A 115 20.10 8.90 -2.61
CA ASN A 115 20.74 7.92 -1.72
C ASN A 115 21.44 6.80 -2.50
N ASP A 116 20.93 6.44 -3.69
CA ASP A 116 21.24 5.18 -4.39
C ASP A 116 21.52 5.39 -5.90
N LEU A 117 22.11 6.54 -6.26
CA LEU A 117 22.32 6.94 -7.66
C LEU A 117 23.00 5.86 -8.52
N SER A 118 24.06 5.22 -7.98
CA SER A 118 24.82 4.20 -8.70
C SER A 118 23.96 2.98 -9.02
N THR A 119 23.16 2.51 -8.05
CA THR A 119 22.27 1.36 -8.24
C THR A 119 21.13 1.71 -9.18
N LEU A 120 20.54 2.90 -9.04
CA LEU A 120 19.46 3.38 -9.90
C LEU A 120 19.90 3.47 -11.37
N ASN A 121 21.08 4.06 -11.65
CA ASN A 121 21.62 4.12 -13.01
C ASN A 121 21.91 2.71 -13.56
N ALA A 122 22.48 1.83 -12.74
CA ALA A 122 22.82 0.48 -13.19
C ALA A 122 21.58 -0.35 -13.57
N ILE A 123 20.47 -0.25 -12.82
CA ILE A 123 19.23 -0.96 -13.18
C ILE A 123 18.52 -0.35 -14.39
N GLN A 124 18.67 0.97 -14.61
CA GLN A 124 18.19 1.65 -15.82
C GLN A 124 18.94 1.12 -17.05
N ASP A 125 20.27 1.09 -16.97
CA ASP A 125 21.14 0.54 -18.01
C ASP A 125 20.87 -0.95 -18.25
N GLN A 126 20.69 -1.74 -17.18
CA GLN A 126 20.32 -3.16 -17.26
C GLN A 126 19.00 -3.35 -18.00
N THR A 127 18.01 -2.49 -17.75
CA THR A 127 16.71 -2.55 -18.44
C THR A 127 16.86 -2.30 -19.94
N PHE A 128 17.64 -1.29 -20.31
CA PHE A 128 17.93 -0.96 -21.71
C PHE A 128 18.69 -2.09 -22.41
N LYS A 129 19.75 -2.63 -21.78
CA LYS A 129 20.52 -3.78 -22.30
C LYS A 129 19.67 -5.04 -22.48
N ASN A 130 18.65 -5.22 -21.64
CA ASN A 130 17.68 -6.31 -21.75
C ASN A 130 16.51 -5.99 -22.72
N GLY A 131 16.62 -4.94 -23.54
CA GLY A 131 15.66 -4.59 -24.58
C GLY A 131 14.35 -3.97 -24.07
N GLY A 132 14.33 -3.45 -22.84
CA GLY A 132 13.14 -2.85 -22.21
C GLY A 132 13.20 -1.35 -22.06
N GLU A 133 12.06 -0.75 -21.73
CA GLU A 133 11.93 0.65 -21.32
C GLU A 133 11.82 0.76 -19.80
N TYR A 134 12.75 1.46 -19.17
CA TYR A 134 12.69 1.73 -17.72
C TYR A 134 11.62 2.77 -17.40
N GLY A 135 10.82 2.51 -16.36
CA GLY A 135 9.75 3.42 -15.94
C GLY A 135 8.62 3.54 -16.97
N LYS A 136 8.40 2.51 -17.79
CA LYS A 136 7.30 2.47 -18.77
C LYS A 136 5.95 2.69 -18.06
N TYR A 137 5.09 3.51 -18.66
CA TYR A 137 3.75 3.76 -18.14
C TYR A 137 2.90 2.49 -18.13
N ASP A 138 2.16 2.27 -17.03
CA ASP A 138 1.30 1.11 -16.81
C ASP A 138 2.06 -0.22 -16.90
N SER A 139 3.25 -0.26 -16.30
CA SER A 139 4.15 -1.43 -16.31
C SER A 139 4.57 -1.81 -14.89
N TYR A 140 4.98 -3.06 -14.72
CA TYR A 140 5.53 -3.56 -13.46
C TYR A 140 7.06 -3.50 -13.45
N SER A 141 7.62 -3.44 -12.25
CA SER A 141 9.02 -3.72 -11.97
C SER A 141 9.12 -4.56 -10.69
N SER A 142 10.22 -5.27 -10.52
CA SER A 142 10.53 -6.01 -9.30
C SER A 142 12.04 -6.00 -9.08
N GLY A 143 12.47 -5.49 -7.93
CA GLY A 143 13.84 -5.58 -7.42
C GLY A 143 13.87 -6.25 -6.06
N ILE A 144 14.91 -7.02 -5.78
CA ILE A 144 15.03 -7.78 -4.53
C ILE A 144 16.12 -7.17 -3.64
N GLN A 145 15.75 -6.80 -2.42
CA GLN A 145 16.64 -6.29 -1.38
C GLN A 145 16.75 -7.32 -0.25
N ILE A 146 17.97 -7.57 0.24
CA ILE A 146 18.18 -8.33 1.47
C ILE A 146 18.91 -7.46 2.48
N LYS A 147 18.33 -7.36 3.66
CA LYS A 147 18.97 -6.77 4.84
C LYS A 147 19.47 -7.86 5.76
N ASN A 148 20.68 -7.67 6.28
CA ASN A 148 21.24 -8.45 7.37
C ASN A 148 20.62 -8.01 8.71
N LYS A 149 20.88 -8.76 9.79
CA LYS A 149 20.34 -8.44 11.13
C LYS A 149 20.77 -7.07 11.67
N ASP A 150 21.90 -6.57 11.21
CA ASP A 150 22.45 -5.25 11.54
C ASP A 150 21.89 -4.11 10.64
N ASN A 151 20.86 -4.40 9.83
CA ASN A 151 20.28 -3.52 8.80
C ASN A 151 21.22 -3.14 7.64
N THR A 152 22.38 -3.77 7.50
CA THR A 152 23.23 -3.60 6.30
C THR A 152 22.68 -4.41 5.12
N TYR A 153 23.07 -4.05 3.89
CA TYR A 153 22.66 -4.78 2.70
C TYR A 153 23.57 -5.98 2.45
N ALA A 154 22.98 -7.15 2.17
CA ALA A 154 23.74 -8.40 1.97
C ALA A 154 24.79 -8.34 0.85
N SER A 155 24.60 -7.48 -0.17
CA SER A 155 25.54 -7.29 -1.28
C SER A 155 26.26 -5.93 -1.25
N ASN A 156 26.21 -5.20 -0.13
CA ASN A 156 26.61 -3.78 -0.02
C ASN A 156 25.85 -2.82 -0.96
N HIS A 157 24.87 -3.34 -1.71
CA HIS A 157 23.98 -2.58 -2.57
C HIS A 157 22.53 -2.76 -2.14
N PRO A 158 21.69 -1.72 -2.29
CA PRO A 158 20.30 -1.77 -1.86
C PRO A 158 19.46 -2.78 -2.62
N ILE A 159 19.76 -3.05 -3.89
CA ILE A 159 19.25 -4.21 -4.62
C ILE A 159 20.36 -5.25 -4.65
N PHE A 160 20.03 -6.52 -4.46
CA PHE A 160 21.00 -7.61 -4.47
C PHE A 160 21.76 -7.64 -5.80
N MET A 161 23.07 -7.46 -5.73
CA MET A 161 23.98 -7.63 -6.86
C MET A 161 24.56 -9.04 -6.83
N GLY A 162 24.44 -9.77 -7.94
CA GLY A 162 24.95 -11.13 -8.03
C GLY A 162 26.43 -11.22 -8.42
N GLU A 163 26.89 -12.44 -8.70
CA GLU A 163 28.28 -12.76 -9.05
C GLU A 163 28.63 -12.37 -10.50
N ASN A 164 27.64 -12.28 -11.38
CA ASN A 164 27.82 -11.87 -12.77
C ASN A 164 27.86 -10.34 -12.86
N GLU A 165 29.02 -9.82 -13.27
CA GLU A 165 29.33 -8.44 -13.71
C GLU A 165 28.20 -7.39 -13.54
N ASN A 166 28.18 -6.66 -12.42
CA ASN A 166 27.29 -5.53 -12.17
C ASN A 166 25.79 -5.79 -12.46
N ARG A 167 25.34 -7.04 -12.41
CA ARG A 167 23.93 -7.39 -12.59
C ARG A 167 23.21 -7.40 -11.26
N TYR A 168 22.11 -6.67 -11.24
CA TYR A 168 21.22 -6.59 -10.09
C TYR A 168 20.06 -7.56 -10.28
N LEU A 169 19.60 -8.14 -9.17
CA LEU A 169 18.39 -8.94 -9.14
C LEU A 169 17.16 -8.03 -9.26
N PHE A 170 16.98 -7.55 -10.49
CA PHE A 170 15.99 -6.57 -10.88
C PHE A 170 15.49 -6.86 -12.29
N LYS A 171 14.17 -6.74 -12.47
CA LYS A 171 13.54 -6.83 -13.78
C LYS A 171 12.41 -5.81 -13.92
N ALA A 172 12.35 -5.16 -15.08
CA ALA A 172 11.16 -4.46 -15.54
C ALA A 172 10.32 -5.38 -16.44
N ALA A 173 8.99 -5.31 -16.34
CA ALA A 173 8.09 -6.11 -17.18
C ALA A 173 8.27 -5.80 -18.68
N SER A 174 8.73 -4.60 -19.01
CA SER A 174 9.02 -4.16 -20.38
C SER A 174 10.23 -4.85 -21.04
N THR A 175 11.08 -5.56 -20.29
CA THR A 175 12.28 -6.22 -20.87
C THR A 175 11.92 -7.47 -21.66
N THR A 176 12.58 -7.66 -22.80
CA THR A 176 12.39 -8.84 -23.66
C THR A 176 13.29 -10.00 -23.27
N SER A 177 14.38 -9.76 -22.56
CA SER A 177 15.31 -10.79 -22.10
C SER A 177 15.66 -10.65 -20.62
N TYR A 178 16.26 -11.70 -20.07
CA TYR A 178 16.84 -11.73 -18.72
C TYR A 178 17.95 -12.79 -18.68
N ASN A 179 19.13 -12.40 -18.19
CA ASN A 179 20.24 -13.31 -17.90
C ASN A 179 20.46 -13.37 -16.39
N SER A 180 20.91 -14.53 -15.93
CA SER A 180 21.06 -14.79 -14.50
C SER A 180 22.12 -13.90 -13.86
N VAL A 181 21.88 -13.52 -12.60
CA VAL A 181 22.85 -12.81 -11.77
C VAL A 181 23.90 -13.75 -11.15
N PHE A 182 23.68 -15.08 -11.21
CA PHE A 182 24.59 -16.10 -10.66
C PHE A 182 25.43 -16.77 -11.75
N LYS A 183 26.70 -17.09 -11.46
CA LYS A 183 27.59 -17.81 -12.40
C LYS A 183 27.20 -19.28 -12.50
N THR A 184 26.97 -19.90 -11.36
CA THR A 184 26.57 -21.30 -11.22
C THR A 184 25.27 -21.35 -10.43
N LEU A 185 24.43 -22.35 -10.67
CA LEU A 185 23.15 -22.51 -10.00
C LEU A 185 23.17 -23.75 -9.14
N SER A 186 22.53 -23.65 -7.98
CA SER A 186 22.35 -24.78 -7.09
C SER A 186 21.38 -25.78 -7.72
N THR A 187 21.65 -27.07 -7.55
CA THR A 187 20.64 -28.10 -7.78
C THR A 187 19.71 -28.07 -6.57
N ILE A 188 18.46 -27.64 -6.72
CA ILE A 188 17.51 -27.54 -5.61
C ILE A 188 16.54 -28.72 -5.71
N LYS A 189 16.63 -29.66 -4.76
CA LYS A 189 15.72 -30.79 -4.62
C LYS A 189 14.87 -30.66 -3.36
N PHE A 190 13.62 -31.08 -3.46
CA PHE A 190 12.64 -30.99 -2.37
C PHE A 190 11.69 -32.19 -2.39
N LEU A 191 11.07 -32.49 -1.25
CA LEU A 191 10.11 -33.59 -1.16
C LEU A 191 8.88 -33.25 -1.99
N ASN A 192 8.41 -34.21 -2.79
CA ASN A 192 7.15 -34.10 -3.52
C ASN A 192 6.01 -33.63 -2.57
N PRO A 193 5.37 -32.45 -2.83
CA PRO A 193 4.30 -31.90 -2.01
C PRO A 193 3.11 -32.82 -1.71
N ALA A 194 2.93 -33.92 -2.46
CA ALA A 194 1.92 -34.94 -2.17
C ALA A 194 2.18 -35.69 -0.85
N PHE A 195 3.38 -35.56 -0.28
CA PHE A 195 3.81 -36.24 0.94
C PHE A 195 4.19 -35.24 2.04
N ASN A 196 3.90 -35.61 3.28
CA ASN A 196 4.36 -34.88 4.45
C ASN A 196 5.54 -35.65 5.07
N LEU A 197 6.68 -34.97 5.24
CA LEU A 197 7.88 -35.57 5.81
C LEU A 197 7.62 -36.21 7.18
N ARG A 198 6.72 -35.62 7.99
CA ARG A 198 6.41 -36.14 9.33
C ARG A 198 5.79 -37.53 9.30
N ASP A 199 5.07 -37.87 8.24
CA ASP A 199 4.38 -39.17 8.12
C ASP A 199 5.39 -40.33 7.99
N PHE A 200 6.60 -40.05 7.54
CA PHE A 200 7.67 -41.03 7.34
C PHE A 200 8.34 -41.48 8.64
N PHE A 201 8.13 -40.76 9.75
CA PHE A 201 8.82 -41.00 11.01
C PHE A 201 7.86 -41.45 12.13
N THR A 202 8.40 -42.19 13.10
CA THR A 202 7.77 -42.50 14.38
C THR A 202 8.55 -41.86 15.52
N LEU A 203 7.83 -41.21 16.44
CA LEU A 203 8.41 -40.76 17.70
C LEU A 203 8.67 -42.00 18.57
N ASN A 204 9.92 -42.17 19.01
CA ASN A 204 10.29 -43.26 19.89
C ASN A 204 9.76 -43.03 21.31
N ALA A 205 9.72 -44.09 22.12
CA ALA A 205 9.22 -44.06 23.50
C ALA A 205 10.01 -43.09 24.42
N ASP A 206 11.21 -42.66 24.01
CA ASP A 206 12.03 -41.67 24.71
C ASP A 206 11.50 -40.23 24.55
N ASN A 207 10.50 -40.01 23.69
CA ASN A 207 9.97 -38.70 23.29
C ASN A 207 11.04 -37.70 22.83
N LYS A 208 12.18 -38.20 22.37
CA LYS A 208 13.38 -37.39 22.04
C LYS A 208 13.96 -37.74 20.68
N THR A 209 13.67 -38.92 20.15
CA THR A 209 14.20 -39.37 18.86
C THR A 209 13.09 -39.81 17.92
N TYR A 210 13.30 -39.55 16.63
CA TYR A 210 12.41 -39.93 15.53
C TYR A 210 13.11 -40.96 14.65
N THR A 211 12.44 -42.08 14.40
CA THR A 211 12.95 -43.16 13.55
C THR A 211 12.18 -43.23 12.24
N LEU A 212 12.90 -43.41 11.13
CA LEU A 212 12.27 -43.62 9.82
C LEU A 212 11.54 -44.96 9.80
N LYS A 213 10.30 -44.96 9.33
CA LYS A 213 9.49 -46.16 9.13
C LYS A 213 10.04 -46.96 7.95
N THR A 214 10.89 -47.95 8.20
CA THR A 214 11.40 -48.85 7.16
C THR A 214 10.46 -50.02 6.87
N ASN A 215 9.66 -50.44 7.87
CA ASN A 215 8.78 -51.61 7.77
C ASN A 215 7.34 -51.26 7.32
N ASP A 216 6.97 -49.97 7.30
CA ASP A 216 5.65 -49.50 6.86
C ASP A 216 5.81 -48.62 5.61
N ILE A 217 5.40 -49.18 4.47
CA ILE A 217 5.52 -48.53 3.16
C ILE A 217 4.36 -47.54 2.93
N LYS A 218 3.25 -47.65 3.69
CA LYS A 218 2.03 -46.84 3.46
C LYS A 218 2.27 -45.32 3.46
N PRO A 219 3.12 -44.74 4.31
CA PRO A 219 3.41 -43.30 4.26
C PRO A 219 4.08 -42.88 2.95
N PHE A 220 4.84 -43.77 2.31
CA PHE A 220 5.64 -43.51 1.11
C PHE A 220 4.86 -43.74 -0.19
N ILE A 221 3.60 -44.17 -0.13
CA ILE A 221 2.76 -44.43 -1.30
C ILE A 221 1.39 -43.78 -1.11
N LYS A 222 0.93 -43.04 -2.10
CA LYS A 222 -0.48 -42.68 -2.21
C LYS A 222 -1.15 -43.68 -3.15
N GLU A 223 -2.23 -44.29 -2.68
CA GLU A 223 -3.06 -45.21 -3.45
C GLU A 223 -4.29 -44.48 -4.01
N GLY A 224 -4.78 -44.94 -5.15
CA GLY A 224 -6.10 -44.58 -5.67
C GLY A 224 -6.82 -45.81 -6.19
N TYR A 225 -8.07 -45.63 -6.58
CA TYR A 225 -8.91 -46.69 -7.13
C TYR A 225 -9.03 -46.53 -8.65
N LYS A 226 -9.09 -47.65 -9.37
CA LYS A 226 -9.38 -47.64 -10.81
C LYS A 226 -10.78 -47.08 -11.07
N TYR A 227 -10.95 -46.42 -12.20
CA TYR A 227 -12.22 -45.89 -12.65
C TYR A 227 -12.99 -46.95 -13.45
N ASN A 228 -14.25 -47.20 -13.07
CA ASN A 228 -15.12 -48.07 -13.84
C ASN A 228 -15.82 -47.24 -14.93
N THR A 229 -15.37 -47.40 -16.17
CA THR A 229 -15.91 -46.67 -17.33
C THR A 229 -17.39 -46.96 -17.59
N ASN A 230 -17.87 -48.16 -17.26
CA ASN A 230 -19.27 -48.55 -17.46
C ASN A 230 -20.19 -47.91 -16.42
N GLU A 231 -19.77 -47.89 -15.16
CA GLU A 231 -20.55 -47.34 -14.04
C GLU A 231 -20.33 -45.83 -13.85
N LYS A 232 -19.38 -45.24 -14.59
CA LYS A 232 -18.96 -43.84 -14.50
C LYS A 232 -18.53 -43.40 -13.09
N GLN A 233 -18.00 -44.31 -12.27
CA GLN A 233 -17.56 -44.05 -10.90
C GLN A 233 -16.22 -44.75 -10.60
N PHE A 234 -15.51 -44.31 -9.55
CA PHE A 234 -14.34 -45.03 -9.05
C PHE A 234 -14.76 -46.36 -8.42
N SER A 235 -13.97 -47.41 -8.65
CA SER A 235 -14.21 -48.73 -8.07
C SER A 235 -14.09 -48.67 -6.56
N ASN A 236 -15.05 -49.28 -5.87
CA ASN A 236 -14.99 -49.47 -4.42
C ASN A 236 -14.30 -50.79 -4.03
N ASN A 237 -13.83 -51.58 -5.01
CA ASN A 237 -13.20 -52.86 -4.76
C ASN A 237 -11.74 -52.67 -4.30
N PRO A 238 -11.34 -53.22 -3.14
CA PRO A 238 -9.95 -53.18 -2.69
C PRO A 238 -8.93 -53.75 -3.69
N SER A 239 -9.32 -54.70 -4.56
CA SER A 239 -8.43 -55.25 -5.59
C SER A 239 -8.14 -54.29 -6.74
N ASP A 240 -8.94 -53.23 -6.89
CA ASP A 240 -8.78 -52.20 -7.92
C ASP A 240 -7.96 -51.00 -7.44
N LYS A 241 -7.32 -51.13 -6.27
CA LYS A 241 -6.33 -50.16 -5.81
C LYS A 241 -5.06 -50.24 -6.64
N TYR A 242 -4.44 -49.08 -6.88
CA TYR A 242 -3.13 -48.99 -7.51
C TYR A 242 -2.31 -47.85 -6.91
N ASN A 243 -0.99 -47.94 -7.07
CA ASN A 243 -0.05 -46.93 -6.62
C ASN A 243 -0.16 -45.71 -7.55
N VAL A 244 -0.66 -44.62 -7.00
CA VAL A 244 -0.96 -43.37 -7.71
C VAL A 244 0.29 -42.50 -7.76
N VAL A 245 1.01 -42.37 -6.64
CA VAL A 245 2.33 -41.74 -6.59
C VAL A 245 3.16 -42.33 -5.47
N THR A 246 4.47 -42.45 -5.69
CA THR A 246 5.45 -42.84 -4.67
C THR A 246 6.22 -41.62 -4.20
N ALA A 247 6.65 -41.65 -2.93
CA ALA A 247 7.53 -40.64 -2.37
C ALA A 247 8.73 -40.49 -3.30
N SER A 248 9.06 -39.24 -3.62
CA SER A 248 10.07 -38.87 -4.60
C SER A 248 10.58 -37.48 -4.27
N LEU A 249 11.82 -37.20 -4.66
CA LEU A 249 12.32 -35.84 -4.70
C LEU A 249 12.06 -35.24 -6.07
N LEU A 250 11.62 -33.98 -6.08
CA LEU A 250 11.46 -33.17 -7.27
C LEU A 250 12.60 -32.15 -7.33
N GLU A 251 12.97 -31.76 -8.55
CA GLU A 251 14.04 -30.79 -8.78
C GLU A 251 13.48 -29.48 -9.36
N VAL A 252 14.13 -28.36 -9.06
CA VAL A 252 13.83 -27.07 -9.71
C VAL A 252 14.50 -27.01 -11.08
N GLU A 253 13.75 -26.57 -12.11
CA GLU A 253 14.36 -26.34 -13.42
C GLU A 253 15.28 -25.12 -13.41
N ASN A 254 16.52 -25.32 -13.87
CA ASN A 254 17.51 -24.27 -14.03
C ASN A 254 17.55 -23.71 -15.45
N ASN A 255 17.17 -24.54 -16.44
CA ASN A 255 17.19 -24.24 -17.87
C ASN A 255 15.78 -24.29 -18.46
N PHE A 256 15.24 -23.13 -18.82
CA PHE A 256 13.92 -23.03 -19.44
C PHE A 256 14.05 -22.98 -20.95
N ASP A 257 13.24 -23.78 -21.66
CA ASP A 257 13.12 -23.71 -23.12
C ASP A 257 12.54 -22.38 -23.58
N GLY A 258 13.10 -21.84 -24.67
CA GLY A 258 12.68 -20.58 -25.27
C GLY A 258 13.02 -19.34 -24.44
N ASN A 259 12.47 -18.20 -24.84
CA ASN A 259 12.73 -16.93 -24.17
C ASN A 259 11.67 -16.67 -23.08
N LYS A 260 11.91 -17.21 -21.87
CA LYS A 260 11.04 -17.04 -20.69
C LYS A 260 11.72 -16.15 -19.62
N PRO A 261 11.82 -14.82 -19.82
CA PRO A 261 12.62 -13.96 -18.96
C PRO A 261 12.07 -13.83 -17.53
N ASN A 262 10.75 -13.91 -17.33
CA ASN A 262 10.15 -13.87 -15.99
C ASN A 262 10.48 -15.12 -15.19
N LEU A 263 10.37 -16.33 -15.78
CA LEU A 263 10.77 -17.56 -15.09
C LEU A 263 12.25 -17.56 -14.70
N LYS A 264 13.14 -17.08 -15.59
CA LYS A 264 14.57 -16.95 -15.28
C LYS A 264 14.82 -15.99 -14.11
N PHE A 265 14.09 -14.87 -14.05
CA PHE A 265 14.14 -13.95 -12.91
C PHE A 265 13.61 -14.60 -11.63
N ASN A 266 12.43 -15.24 -11.67
CA ASN A 266 11.83 -15.91 -10.52
C ASN A 266 12.75 -17.03 -9.97
N ARG A 267 13.43 -17.76 -10.86
CA ARG A 267 14.46 -18.74 -10.47
C ARG A 267 15.64 -18.07 -9.76
N ASP A 268 16.13 -16.93 -10.23
CA ASP A 268 17.20 -16.22 -9.51
C ASP A 268 16.75 -15.72 -8.14
N VAL A 269 15.49 -15.27 -8.01
CA VAL A 269 14.94 -14.92 -6.69
C VAL A 269 14.93 -16.14 -5.78
N LEU A 270 14.51 -17.30 -6.27
CA LEU A 270 14.55 -18.55 -5.52
C LEU A 270 15.96 -18.97 -5.14
N GLU A 271 16.91 -18.92 -6.09
CA GLU A 271 18.32 -19.25 -5.86
C GLU A 271 18.90 -18.35 -4.77
N LEU A 272 18.60 -17.05 -4.81
CA LEU A 272 19.02 -16.11 -3.78
C LEU A 272 18.48 -16.50 -2.41
N LEU A 273 17.17 -16.71 -2.30
CA LEU A 273 16.53 -17.09 -1.03
C LEU A 273 17.07 -18.43 -0.51
N TYR A 274 17.31 -19.39 -1.41
CA TYR A 274 17.91 -20.69 -1.09
C TYR A 274 19.32 -20.53 -0.52
N ARG A 275 20.21 -19.81 -1.24
CA ARG A 275 21.60 -19.58 -0.78
C ARG A 275 21.65 -18.90 0.57
N GLN A 276 20.87 -17.83 0.72
CA GLN A 276 20.86 -17.03 1.94
C GLN A 276 20.31 -17.82 3.12
N THR A 277 19.28 -18.63 2.89
CA THR A 277 18.58 -19.40 3.93
C THR A 277 19.23 -20.72 4.27
N PHE A 278 20.02 -21.34 3.40
CA PHE A 278 20.54 -22.69 3.64
C PHE A 278 22.06 -22.82 3.50
N LEU A 279 22.73 -21.92 2.78
CA LEU A 279 24.16 -22.05 2.44
C LEU A 279 25.06 -21.02 3.14
N THR A 280 24.51 -19.94 3.69
CA THR A 280 25.29 -18.92 4.43
C THR A 280 25.97 -19.50 5.67
N ASP A 281 27.15 -18.99 6.00
CA ASP A 281 27.87 -19.34 7.24
C ASP A 281 27.09 -18.88 8.49
N ASN A 282 27.13 -19.67 9.57
CA ASN A 282 26.35 -19.48 10.81
C ASN A 282 24.82 -19.64 10.67
N ASN A 283 24.39 -20.54 9.78
CA ASN A 283 22.99 -20.88 9.60
C ASN A 283 22.56 -22.07 10.49
N TYR A 284 21.34 -22.00 11.03
CA TYR A 284 20.69 -23.09 11.78
C TYR A 284 20.80 -24.44 11.06
N TYR A 285 20.47 -24.51 9.77
CA TYR A 285 20.50 -25.76 9.02
C TYR A 285 21.92 -26.31 8.89
N LYS A 286 22.93 -25.45 8.71
CA LYS A 286 24.33 -25.85 8.62
C LYS A 286 24.79 -26.51 9.92
N ARG A 287 24.51 -25.88 11.08
CA ARG A 287 24.83 -26.44 12.40
C ARG A 287 24.23 -27.83 12.59
N ILE A 288 22.96 -28.01 12.25
CA ILE A 288 22.27 -29.28 12.41
C ILE A 288 22.79 -30.35 11.46
N ILE A 289 22.98 -29.99 10.18
CA ILE A 289 23.44 -30.91 9.14
C ILE A 289 24.88 -31.38 9.38
N ASP A 290 25.76 -30.49 9.86
CA ASP A 290 27.14 -30.85 10.19
C ASP A 290 27.24 -31.71 11.45
N GLY A 291 26.21 -31.72 12.31
CA GLY A 291 26.10 -32.59 13.48
C GLY A 291 25.48 -33.97 13.21
N LEU A 292 25.16 -34.30 11.94
CA LEU A 292 24.63 -35.62 11.57
C LEU A 292 25.79 -36.63 11.44
N ASN A 293 25.98 -37.46 12.47
CA ASN A 293 27.02 -38.50 12.50
C ASN A 293 26.40 -39.89 12.35
N GLY A 294 27.09 -40.78 11.64
CA GLY A 294 26.71 -42.20 11.51
C GLY A 294 25.48 -42.51 10.64
N ILE A 295 24.93 -41.51 9.93
CA ILE A 295 23.81 -41.73 9.00
C ILE A 295 24.35 -42.12 7.62
N GLN A 296 23.96 -43.30 7.15
CA GLN A 296 24.31 -43.80 5.82
C GLN A 296 23.31 -43.31 4.76
N VAL A 297 23.82 -42.68 3.70
CA VAL A 297 23.05 -42.14 2.57
C VAL A 297 23.52 -42.72 1.24
N PRO A 298 22.64 -42.83 0.22
CA PRO A 298 23.02 -43.37 -1.09
C PRO A 298 24.17 -42.59 -1.73
N ASN A 299 25.05 -43.30 -2.44
CA ASN A 299 26.10 -42.67 -3.23
C ASN A 299 25.50 -42.02 -4.50
N ASN A 300 25.87 -40.76 -4.75
CA ASN A 300 25.37 -39.98 -5.88
C ASN A 300 25.83 -40.50 -7.26
N ASN A 301 26.74 -41.48 -7.32
CA ASN A 301 27.32 -42.01 -8.56
C ASN A 301 26.50 -43.15 -9.19
N GLY A 302 25.29 -43.43 -8.69
CA GLY A 302 24.45 -44.52 -9.20
C GLY A 302 24.89 -45.93 -8.77
N SER A 303 25.85 -46.04 -7.85
CA SER A 303 26.20 -47.31 -7.21
C SER A 303 25.19 -47.64 -6.09
N SER A 304 24.97 -48.93 -5.82
CA SER A 304 24.17 -49.40 -4.67
C SER A 304 24.89 -49.25 -3.32
N GLU A 305 26.00 -48.53 -3.29
CA GLU A 305 26.81 -48.32 -2.10
C GLU A 305 26.30 -47.12 -1.30
N TYR A 306 26.43 -47.23 0.02
CA TYR A 306 26.06 -46.17 0.96
C TYR A 306 27.33 -45.53 1.53
N ILE A 307 27.29 -44.22 1.71
CA ILE A 307 28.36 -43.44 2.33
C ILE A 307 27.85 -42.76 3.60
N ASN A 308 28.75 -42.52 4.55
CA ASN A 308 28.39 -41.77 5.75
C ASN A 308 28.19 -40.29 5.40
N ILE A 309 27.09 -39.69 5.87
CA ILE A 309 26.72 -38.30 5.52
C ILE A 309 27.79 -37.29 5.94
N GLU A 310 28.54 -37.58 7.00
CA GLU A 310 29.67 -36.78 7.49
C GLU A 310 30.80 -36.64 6.43
N ASN A 311 30.92 -37.61 5.53
CA ASN A 311 31.94 -37.63 4.48
C ASN A 311 31.53 -36.85 3.22
N ILE A 312 30.27 -36.39 3.12
CA ILE A 312 29.81 -35.59 1.98
C ILE A 312 30.23 -34.13 2.21
N GLN A 313 30.91 -33.53 1.23
CA GLN A 313 31.25 -32.12 1.28
C GLN A 313 30.07 -31.23 0.87
N GLY A 314 29.78 -30.21 1.68
CA GLY A 314 28.77 -29.19 1.42
C GLY A 314 27.39 -29.47 2.03
N THR A 315 26.82 -28.46 2.67
CA THR A 315 25.55 -28.54 3.39
C THR A 315 24.37 -28.91 2.47
N SER A 316 24.35 -28.37 1.25
CA SER A 316 23.31 -28.68 0.25
C SER A 316 23.33 -30.16 -0.14
N GLN A 317 24.52 -30.69 -0.43
CA GLN A 317 24.74 -32.06 -0.87
C GLN A 317 24.37 -33.05 0.24
N LYS A 318 24.82 -32.79 1.47
CA LYS A 318 24.45 -33.58 2.66
C LYS A 318 22.93 -33.65 2.82
N TYR A 319 22.27 -32.50 2.72
CA TYR A 319 20.82 -32.43 2.85
C TYR A 319 20.08 -33.21 1.76
N GLN A 320 20.50 -33.06 0.50
CA GLN A 320 19.89 -33.79 -0.62
C GLN A 320 20.07 -35.29 -0.49
N ALA A 321 21.26 -35.75 -0.10
CA ALA A 321 21.54 -37.15 0.13
C ALA A 321 20.69 -37.71 1.28
N LEU A 322 20.48 -36.94 2.35
CA LEU A 322 19.60 -37.32 3.45
C LEU A 322 18.15 -37.45 3.00
N LEU A 323 17.61 -36.46 2.28
CA LEU A 323 16.26 -36.53 1.74
C LEU A 323 16.08 -37.70 0.78
N GLN A 324 17.09 -37.99 -0.03
CA GLN A 324 17.07 -39.12 -0.95
C GLN A 324 17.00 -40.44 -0.17
N ALA A 325 17.84 -40.59 0.87
CA ALA A 325 17.82 -41.76 1.76
C ALA A 325 16.47 -41.95 2.46
N ILE A 326 15.84 -40.86 2.91
CA ILE A 326 14.50 -40.88 3.54
C ILE A 326 13.46 -41.42 2.55
N VAL A 327 13.43 -40.88 1.34
CA VAL A 327 12.44 -41.26 0.32
C VAL A 327 12.65 -42.69 -0.19
N GLU A 328 13.90 -43.15 -0.24
CA GLU A 328 14.24 -44.51 -0.62
C GLU A 328 13.84 -45.56 0.42
N HIS A 329 13.47 -45.19 1.65
CA HIS A 329 12.99 -46.05 2.74
C HIS A 329 13.86 -47.30 3.06
N LYS A 330 15.08 -47.38 2.54
CA LYS A 330 15.95 -48.57 2.59
C LYS A 330 16.86 -48.64 3.83
N ASN A 331 17.07 -47.52 4.52
CA ASN A 331 17.99 -47.43 5.66
C ASN A 331 17.29 -47.01 6.94
N SER A 332 17.74 -47.55 8.08
CA SER A 332 17.29 -47.07 9.39
C SER A 332 17.92 -45.71 9.70
N ILE A 333 17.13 -44.64 9.58
CA ILE A 333 17.54 -43.29 9.97
C ILE A 333 16.92 -42.97 11.33
N SER A 334 17.74 -42.54 12.29
CA SER A 334 17.30 -42.04 13.59
C SER A 334 17.79 -40.61 13.77
N LEU A 335 16.88 -39.71 14.14
CA LEU A 335 17.13 -38.28 14.27
C LEU A 335 16.75 -37.82 15.67
N THR A 336 17.50 -36.87 16.23
CA THR A 336 17.06 -36.15 17.42
C THR A 336 15.86 -35.25 17.10
N ASP A 337 15.11 -34.85 18.12
CA ASP A 337 14.00 -33.90 18.01
C ASP A 337 14.40 -32.59 17.29
N GLU A 338 15.61 -32.07 17.56
CA GLU A 338 16.15 -30.89 16.88
C GLU A 338 16.46 -31.15 15.39
N GLN A 339 17.08 -32.29 15.08
CA GLN A 339 17.40 -32.68 13.70
C GLN A 339 16.15 -32.89 12.85
N PHE A 340 15.15 -33.58 13.41
CA PHE A 340 13.87 -33.80 12.74
C PHE A 340 13.12 -32.48 12.50
N ASN A 341 13.10 -31.58 13.48
CA ASN A 341 12.51 -30.25 13.33
C ASN A 341 13.21 -29.46 12.20
N ALA A 342 14.54 -29.51 12.12
CA ALA A 342 15.29 -28.81 11.09
C ALA A 342 14.96 -29.31 9.68
N ILE A 343 14.94 -30.61 9.46
CA ILE A 343 14.66 -31.17 8.13
C ILE A 343 13.21 -30.90 7.72
N SER A 344 12.28 -30.99 8.68
CA SER A 344 10.88 -30.59 8.48
C SER A 344 10.77 -29.12 8.08
N LYS A 345 11.46 -28.24 8.80
CA LYS A 345 11.42 -26.80 8.55
C LYS A 345 12.06 -26.40 7.24
N PHE A 346 13.14 -27.08 6.83
CA PHE A 346 13.71 -26.92 5.50
C PHE A 346 12.66 -27.18 4.43
N ASN A 347 11.97 -28.33 4.51
CA ASN A 347 11.00 -28.74 3.49
C ASN A 347 9.82 -27.76 3.43
N GLU A 348 9.31 -27.31 4.59
CA GLU A 348 8.28 -26.26 4.64
C GLU A 348 8.76 -24.95 3.98
N THR A 349 9.98 -24.51 4.31
CA THR A 349 10.53 -23.23 3.86
C THR A 349 10.77 -23.22 2.36
N ILE A 350 11.34 -24.29 1.80
CA ILE A 350 11.58 -24.38 0.35
C ILE A 350 10.26 -24.45 -0.44
N LEU A 351 9.25 -25.19 0.05
CA LEU A 351 7.93 -25.24 -0.56
C LEU A 351 7.25 -23.86 -0.54
N ASN A 352 7.40 -23.11 0.55
CA ASN A 352 6.90 -21.74 0.65
C ASN A 352 7.59 -20.79 -0.34
N TYR A 353 8.92 -20.88 -0.48
CA TYR A 353 9.66 -20.08 -1.47
C TYR A 353 9.22 -20.40 -2.89
N LEU A 354 9.14 -21.69 -3.23
CA LEU A 354 8.67 -22.15 -4.53
C LEU A 354 7.26 -21.65 -4.86
N LYS A 355 6.35 -21.66 -3.88
CA LYS A 355 5.00 -21.09 -4.04
C LYS A 355 5.05 -19.58 -4.30
N ASN A 356 5.86 -18.85 -3.53
CA ASN A 356 5.95 -17.39 -3.62
C ASN A 356 6.59 -16.88 -4.92
N VAL A 357 7.48 -17.66 -5.53
CA VAL A 357 8.07 -17.35 -6.85
C VAL A 357 7.29 -17.96 -8.02
N ASN A 358 6.11 -18.54 -7.74
CA ASN A 358 5.21 -19.17 -8.71
C ASN A 358 5.78 -20.41 -9.43
N PHE A 359 6.59 -21.21 -8.71
CA PHE A 359 7.15 -22.47 -9.21
C PHE A 359 6.35 -23.69 -8.73
N LEU A 360 5.46 -23.49 -7.76
CA LEU A 360 4.47 -24.46 -7.28
C LEU A 360 3.07 -23.84 -7.26
N THR A 361 2.26 -24.10 -8.28
CA THR A 361 0.82 -23.86 -8.20
C THR A 361 0.18 -25.06 -7.51
N VAL A 362 -0.29 -24.84 -6.28
CA VAL A 362 -0.87 -25.87 -5.38
C VAL A 362 -2.09 -26.60 -6.01
N GLU A 363 -2.71 -26.04 -7.05
CA GLU A 363 -4.00 -26.53 -7.54
C GLU A 363 -3.99 -27.50 -8.72
N ASN A 364 -2.91 -27.70 -9.50
CA ASN A 364 -3.04 -28.45 -10.77
C ASN A 364 -2.03 -29.56 -11.13
N ASN A 365 -0.92 -29.78 -10.42
CA ASN A 365 0.15 -30.65 -10.98
C ASN A 365 0.26 -32.07 -10.36
N TYR A 366 -0.76 -32.54 -9.65
CA TYR A 366 -0.87 -33.97 -9.23
C TYR A 366 -2.17 -34.60 -9.71
N ARG A 367 -2.60 -34.25 -10.92
CA ARG A 367 -3.78 -34.85 -11.53
C ARG A 367 -3.37 -36.19 -12.15
N ILE A 368 -3.35 -37.23 -11.34
CA ILE A 368 -2.95 -38.57 -11.78
C ILE A 368 -4.03 -39.17 -12.67
N GLN A 369 -3.62 -39.64 -13.85
CA GLN A 369 -4.51 -40.24 -14.83
C GLN A 369 -5.18 -41.45 -14.20
N ALA A 370 -6.50 -41.41 -14.09
CA ALA A 370 -7.26 -42.57 -13.63
C ALA A 370 -7.05 -43.72 -14.62
N LEU A 371 -6.71 -44.90 -14.11
CA LEU A 371 -6.70 -46.13 -14.90
C LEU A 371 -8.08 -46.75 -14.87
N ASP A 372 -8.51 -47.33 -15.99
CA ASP A 372 -9.68 -48.19 -16.02
C ASP A 372 -9.39 -49.54 -15.34
N THR A 373 -10.43 -50.37 -15.17
CA THR A 373 -10.30 -51.70 -14.56
C THR A 373 -9.33 -52.63 -15.32
N ASN A 374 -8.99 -52.33 -16.57
CA ASN A 374 -8.06 -53.06 -17.43
C ASN A 374 -6.64 -52.46 -17.47
N ASN A 375 -6.31 -51.55 -16.54
CA ASN A 375 -5.03 -50.83 -16.47
C ASN A 375 -4.74 -49.95 -17.71
N GLN A 376 -5.76 -49.57 -18.46
CA GLN A 376 -5.63 -48.59 -19.54
C GLN A 376 -6.00 -47.19 -19.03
N PRO A 377 -5.48 -46.12 -19.63
CA PRO A 377 -5.95 -44.78 -19.35
C PRO A 377 -7.48 -44.65 -19.47
N ALA A 378 -8.15 -44.17 -18.41
CA ALA A 378 -9.57 -43.85 -18.48
C ALA A 378 -9.76 -42.56 -19.29
N TYR A 379 -10.43 -42.66 -20.44
CA TYR A 379 -10.76 -41.54 -21.31
C TYR A 379 -12.19 -41.04 -21.08
N LYS A 380 -12.39 -39.73 -21.19
CA LYS A 380 -13.71 -39.11 -21.04
C LYS A 380 -14.63 -39.46 -22.23
N THR A 381 -15.78 -40.08 -21.98
CA THR A 381 -16.93 -40.03 -22.91
C THR A 381 -17.67 -38.70 -22.72
N SER A 382 -18.10 -38.10 -23.83
CA SER A 382 -18.40 -36.68 -24.08
C SER A 382 -19.52 -35.96 -23.27
N GLU A 383 -19.94 -36.42 -22.09
CA GLU A 383 -21.01 -35.77 -21.33
C GLU A 383 -20.48 -35.08 -20.07
N LYS A 384 -20.47 -33.73 -20.09
CA LYS A 384 -20.13 -32.88 -18.93
C LYS A 384 -21.28 -32.87 -17.92
N LYS A 385 -20.99 -33.18 -16.65
CA LYS A 385 -21.71 -32.61 -15.50
C LYS A 385 -20.82 -31.60 -14.77
N PRO A 386 -21.38 -30.53 -14.16
CA PRO A 386 -20.62 -29.61 -13.34
C PRO A 386 -20.16 -30.31 -12.05
N GLY A 387 -18.85 -30.39 -11.81
CA GLY A 387 -18.28 -30.86 -10.54
C GLY A 387 -17.32 -32.06 -10.60
N GLU A 388 -17.20 -32.76 -11.73
CA GLU A 388 -16.31 -33.93 -11.86
C GLU A 388 -15.43 -33.80 -13.12
N GLU A 389 -14.19 -33.35 -12.93
CA GLU A 389 -13.12 -33.52 -13.92
C GLU A 389 -12.42 -34.85 -13.63
N ILE A 390 -12.52 -35.82 -14.53
CA ILE A 390 -11.62 -36.97 -14.53
C ILE A 390 -10.21 -36.41 -14.75
N TYR A 391 -9.39 -36.51 -13.71
CA TYR A 391 -8.08 -35.85 -13.57
C TYR A 391 -7.14 -36.08 -14.78
N TYR A 392 -6.54 -35.01 -15.30
CA TYR A 392 -5.30 -35.06 -16.09
C TYR A 392 -4.35 -33.92 -15.71
N GLU A 393 -3.12 -34.26 -15.35
CA GLU A 393 -1.84 -33.65 -15.77
C GLU A 393 -0.67 -34.38 -15.09
N TYR A 394 0.29 -34.79 -15.92
CA TYR A 394 1.39 -35.70 -15.59
C TYR A 394 2.52 -34.97 -14.87
N ALA A 395 3.05 -35.64 -13.85
CA ALA A 395 4.38 -35.41 -13.32
C ALA A 395 4.96 -36.78 -12.97
N ASN A 396 5.48 -37.53 -13.95
CA ASN A 396 6.43 -38.59 -13.60
C ASN A 396 7.53 -37.91 -12.79
N PRO A 397 7.81 -38.34 -11.55
CA PRO A 397 8.82 -37.70 -10.71
C PRO A 397 10.21 -37.72 -11.37
N LEU A 398 10.47 -38.59 -12.35
CA LEU A 398 11.69 -38.60 -13.15
C LEU A 398 11.77 -37.47 -14.20
N THR A 399 10.65 -36.86 -14.60
CA THR A 399 10.57 -35.81 -15.64
C THR A 399 10.00 -34.49 -15.15
N TYR A 400 9.39 -34.46 -13.96
CA TYR A 400 8.81 -33.23 -13.40
C TYR A 400 9.89 -32.36 -12.76
N LYS A 401 10.04 -31.15 -13.30
CA LYS A 401 10.85 -30.11 -12.69
C LYS A 401 10.00 -28.88 -12.39
N ALA A 402 10.12 -28.35 -11.17
CA ALA A 402 9.40 -27.16 -10.76
C ALA A 402 9.78 -25.96 -11.64
N GLY A 403 8.79 -25.13 -11.98
CA GLY A 403 8.96 -23.99 -12.89
C GLY A 403 8.69 -24.31 -14.38
N ASN A 404 8.86 -25.56 -14.86
CA ASN A 404 8.57 -25.90 -16.27
C ASN A 404 7.08 -25.86 -16.62
N TYR A 405 6.23 -26.17 -15.65
CA TYR A 405 4.77 -26.22 -15.77
C TYR A 405 4.09 -25.10 -14.98
N SER A 406 4.78 -23.97 -14.79
CA SER A 406 4.16 -22.80 -14.16
C SER A 406 3.09 -22.23 -15.10
N ASN A 407 1.84 -22.15 -14.62
CA ASN A 407 0.69 -21.68 -15.40
C ASN A 407 0.66 -20.16 -15.59
N ASP A 408 1.40 -19.40 -14.77
CA ASP A 408 1.50 -17.95 -14.87
C ASP A 408 2.95 -17.54 -15.16
N LEU A 409 3.26 -17.57 -16.46
CA LEU A 409 4.56 -17.19 -17.03
C LEU A 409 4.75 -15.66 -17.10
N ASP A 410 3.69 -14.90 -16.85
CA ASP A 410 3.65 -13.46 -17.05
C ASP A 410 3.96 -12.67 -15.77
N GLN A 411 3.86 -13.30 -14.61
CA GLN A 411 4.14 -12.67 -13.32
C GLN A 411 5.62 -12.79 -12.88
N MET A 412 6.24 -11.64 -12.58
CA MET A 412 7.54 -11.59 -11.91
C MET A 412 7.39 -11.80 -10.40
N ALA A 413 8.33 -12.52 -9.79
CA ALA A 413 8.38 -12.76 -8.37
C ALA A 413 8.39 -11.43 -7.60
N TYR A 414 7.54 -11.33 -6.59
CA TYR A 414 7.40 -10.15 -5.73
C TYR A 414 7.11 -8.82 -6.46
N GLN A 415 6.53 -8.87 -7.66
CA GLN A 415 5.98 -7.65 -8.27
C GLN A 415 4.76 -7.14 -7.50
N ASN A 416 4.53 -5.83 -7.56
CA ASN A 416 3.33 -5.22 -7.00
C ASN A 416 2.05 -5.68 -7.73
N THR A 417 0.90 -5.60 -7.05
CA THR A 417 -0.42 -5.92 -7.63
C THR A 417 -0.93 -4.82 -8.56
N ILE A 418 -0.50 -3.57 -8.34
CA ILE A 418 -0.90 -2.41 -9.12
C ILE A 418 0.31 -1.97 -9.97
N PRO A 419 0.15 -1.84 -11.29
CA PRO A 419 1.22 -1.39 -12.17
C PRO A 419 1.62 0.05 -11.86
N GLN A 420 2.88 0.40 -12.17
CA GLN A 420 3.40 1.73 -11.99
C GLN A 420 2.92 2.66 -13.10
N LYS A 421 2.45 3.84 -12.73
CA LYS A 421 2.06 4.93 -13.65
C LYS A 421 2.85 6.19 -13.27
N PRO A 422 4.13 6.27 -13.66
CA PRO A 422 4.95 7.43 -13.39
C PRO A 422 4.49 8.61 -14.26
N ILE A 423 4.31 9.77 -13.63
CA ILE A 423 4.00 11.05 -14.26
C ILE A 423 5.18 11.97 -13.98
N THR A 424 5.84 12.40 -15.05
CA THR A 424 7.08 13.20 -15.01
C THR A 424 6.89 14.58 -15.61
N SER A 425 5.83 14.77 -16.41
CA SER A 425 5.54 16.04 -17.06
C SER A 425 4.10 16.50 -16.85
N TRP A 426 3.90 17.80 -17.00
CA TRP A 426 2.55 18.37 -16.93
C TRP A 426 1.65 17.83 -18.04
N ALA A 427 2.19 17.61 -19.24
CA ALA A 427 1.46 17.00 -20.36
C ALA A 427 0.97 15.59 -20.02
N GLU A 428 1.83 14.73 -19.45
CA GLU A 428 1.45 13.39 -19.00
C GLU A 428 0.37 13.41 -17.92
N SER A 429 0.39 14.40 -17.01
CA SER A 429 -0.61 14.48 -15.94
C SER A 429 -2.05 14.60 -16.45
N TRP A 430 -2.26 15.10 -17.67
CA TRP A 430 -3.59 15.21 -18.29
C TRP A 430 -4.21 13.87 -18.62
N THR A 431 -3.42 12.79 -18.70
CA THR A 431 -3.93 11.42 -18.82
C THR A 431 -4.76 11.00 -17.60
N LEU A 432 -4.49 11.61 -16.43
CA LEU A 432 -5.26 11.41 -15.20
C LEU A 432 -6.48 12.35 -15.12
N GLY A 433 -6.52 13.36 -15.99
CA GLY A 433 -7.58 14.35 -16.11
C GLY A 433 -7.27 15.70 -15.45
N PRO A 434 -8.15 16.69 -15.68
CA PRO A 434 -7.85 18.10 -15.42
C PRO A 434 -7.64 18.43 -13.94
N PHE A 435 -8.28 17.70 -13.02
CA PHE A 435 -8.06 17.90 -11.59
C PHE A 435 -6.62 17.58 -11.18
N PHE A 436 -6.09 16.45 -11.67
CA PHE A 436 -4.73 16.04 -11.37
C PHE A 436 -3.72 17.02 -11.98
N SER A 437 -3.95 17.46 -13.22
CA SER A 437 -3.05 18.42 -13.89
C SER A 437 -3.02 19.80 -13.27
N LEU A 438 -4.16 20.31 -12.79
CA LEU A 438 -4.28 21.68 -12.30
C LEU A 438 -4.06 21.81 -10.79
N PHE A 439 -4.33 20.75 -10.02
CA PHE A 439 -4.21 20.78 -8.55
C PHE A 439 -3.17 19.81 -8.01
N ALA A 440 -3.28 18.51 -8.32
CA ALA A 440 -2.42 17.50 -7.70
C ALA A 440 -0.96 17.60 -8.16
N TYR A 441 -0.72 17.72 -9.46
CA TYR A 441 0.61 17.75 -10.06
C TYR A 441 1.45 18.96 -9.60
N PRO A 442 0.95 20.21 -9.61
CA PRO A 442 1.71 21.35 -9.06
C PRO A 442 2.08 21.19 -7.59
N ILE A 443 1.14 20.67 -6.78
CA ILE A 443 1.39 20.40 -5.35
C ILE A 443 2.40 19.26 -5.18
N ALA A 444 2.35 18.24 -6.04
CA ALA A 444 3.34 17.16 -6.07
C ALA A 444 4.74 17.69 -6.37
N LEU A 445 4.89 18.57 -7.37
CA LEU A 445 6.18 19.19 -7.69
C LEU A 445 6.72 20.03 -6.53
N ILE A 446 5.86 20.81 -5.86
CA ILE A 446 6.27 21.61 -4.69
C ILE A 446 6.75 20.68 -3.57
N THR A 447 5.94 19.67 -3.22
CA THR A 447 6.27 18.74 -2.13
C THR A 447 7.50 17.88 -2.43
N ALA A 448 7.61 17.31 -3.64
CA ALA A 448 8.77 16.54 -4.08
C ALA A 448 10.02 17.42 -4.19
N GLY A 449 9.89 18.64 -4.73
CA GLY A 449 11.00 19.60 -4.84
C GLY A 449 11.55 20.04 -3.48
N ILE A 450 10.71 20.11 -2.45
CA ILE A 450 11.15 20.38 -1.07
C ILE A 450 11.75 19.11 -0.44
N ARG A 451 11.09 17.96 -0.60
CA ARG A 451 11.47 16.72 0.13
C ARG A 451 12.70 16.03 -0.45
N ASN A 452 12.77 15.89 -1.76
CA ASN A 452 13.73 15.02 -2.42
C ASN A 452 15.19 15.44 -2.21
N PRO A 453 15.56 16.74 -2.24
CA PRO A 453 16.94 17.17 -2.00
C PRO A 453 17.41 17.03 -0.55
N LEU A 454 16.49 16.84 0.40
CA LEU A 454 16.83 16.73 1.81
C LEU A 454 17.16 15.28 2.18
N PRO A 455 18.19 15.04 3.00
CA PRO A 455 18.52 13.69 3.46
C PRO A 455 17.36 13.07 4.23
N ASP A 456 17.34 11.73 4.32
CA ASP A 456 16.34 11.07 5.15
C ASP A 456 16.68 11.20 6.63
N ALA A 457 16.06 12.17 7.30
CA ALA A 457 16.20 12.40 8.74
C ALA A 457 15.12 11.62 9.50
N HIS A 458 15.02 10.30 9.28
CA HIS A 458 13.98 9.44 9.86
C HIS A 458 12.56 10.01 9.69
N GLY A 459 12.27 10.54 8.50
CA GLY A 459 10.98 11.15 8.16
C GLY A 459 10.75 12.60 8.60
N TRP A 460 11.65 13.23 9.39
CA TRP A 460 11.48 14.64 9.79
C TRP A 460 11.50 15.61 8.60
N THR A 461 12.26 15.29 7.55
CA THR A 461 12.29 16.09 6.32
C THR A 461 10.99 16.01 5.54
N THR A 462 10.26 14.88 5.64
CA THR A 462 8.89 14.74 5.13
C THR A 462 7.91 15.60 5.93
N ILE A 463 8.03 15.62 7.26
CA ILE A 463 7.22 16.50 8.11
C ILE A 463 7.41 17.97 7.72
N LEU A 464 8.66 18.40 7.55
CA LEU A 464 8.99 19.76 7.13
C LEU A 464 8.38 20.09 5.75
N ALA A 465 8.51 19.18 4.78
CA ALA A 465 7.94 19.35 3.45
C ALA A 465 6.41 19.50 3.50
N LEU A 466 5.72 18.69 4.33
CA LEU A 466 4.29 18.80 4.55
C LEU A 466 3.89 20.13 5.22
N ILE A 467 4.62 20.59 6.24
CA ILE A 467 4.36 21.88 6.90
C ILE A 467 4.46 23.02 5.88
N ILE A 468 5.53 23.05 5.09
CA ILE A 468 5.74 24.10 4.09
C ILE A 468 4.64 24.05 3.02
N ALA A 469 4.28 22.86 2.53
CA ALA A 469 3.18 22.70 1.58
C ALA A 469 1.84 23.16 2.15
N VAL A 470 1.54 22.86 3.42
CA VAL A 470 0.35 23.35 4.12
C VAL A 470 0.36 24.87 4.19
N ILE A 471 1.47 25.50 4.59
CA ILE A 471 1.58 26.96 4.68
C ILE A 471 1.33 27.61 3.31
N ILE A 472 2.01 27.13 2.26
CA ILE A 472 1.88 27.69 0.90
C ILE A 472 0.44 27.56 0.41
N THR A 473 -0.13 26.35 0.44
CA THR A 473 -1.48 26.10 -0.06
C THR A 473 -2.53 26.87 0.74
N ARG A 474 -2.36 26.99 2.05
CA ARG A 474 -3.27 27.73 2.93
C ARG A 474 -3.16 29.24 2.77
N LEU A 475 -1.97 29.79 2.54
CA LEU A 475 -1.80 31.22 2.25
C LEU A 475 -2.48 31.60 0.94
N ILE A 476 -2.29 30.79 -0.10
CA ILE A 476 -2.97 30.97 -1.39
C ILE A 476 -4.49 30.90 -1.19
N ALA A 477 -4.97 29.85 -0.51
CA ALA A 477 -6.39 29.71 -0.21
C ALA A 477 -6.95 30.90 0.60
N LEU A 478 -6.22 31.38 1.61
CA LEU A 478 -6.61 32.51 2.44
C LEU A 478 -6.69 33.81 1.63
N ALA A 479 -5.77 34.03 0.68
CA ALA A 479 -5.80 35.20 -0.19
C ALA A 479 -7.14 35.27 -0.97
N PHE A 480 -7.61 34.14 -1.50
CA PHE A 480 -8.90 34.06 -2.20
C PHE A 480 -10.12 34.05 -1.25
N THR A 481 -10.00 33.42 -0.08
CA THR A 481 -11.10 33.22 0.87
C THR A 481 -11.16 34.24 2.01
N TRP A 482 -10.33 35.28 2.00
CA TRP A 482 -10.27 36.27 3.10
C TRP A 482 -11.63 36.87 3.43
N LYS A 483 -12.36 37.34 2.41
CA LYS A 483 -13.71 37.88 2.58
C LYS A 483 -14.68 36.82 3.10
N ALA A 484 -14.60 35.61 2.56
CA ALA A 484 -15.45 34.50 2.97
C ALA A 484 -15.24 34.13 4.44
N THR A 485 -13.98 34.07 4.87
CA THR A 485 -13.59 33.79 6.26
C THR A 485 -14.14 34.85 7.22
N ILE A 486 -14.04 36.14 6.84
CA ILE A 486 -14.63 37.23 7.63
C ILE A 486 -16.16 37.12 7.68
N THR A 487 -16.82 36.87 6.54
CA THR A 487 -18.27 36.69 6.46
C THR A 487 -18.76 35.52 7.33
N GLN A 488 -18.05 34.39 7.30
CA GLN A 488 -18.35 33.21 8.13
C GLN A 488 -18.23 33.54 9.64
N SER A 489 -17.20 34.27 10.04
CA SER A 489 -17.04 34.73 11.42
C SER A 489 -18.19 35.66 11.87
N ARG A 490 -18.73 36.48 10.96
CA ARG A 490 -19.89 37.36 11.24
C ARG A 490 -21.19 36.59 11.32
N GLN A 491 -21.36 35.51 10.54
CA GLN A 491 -22.52 34.63 10.66
C GLN A 491 -22.58 33.95 12.03
N GLU A 492 -21.43 33.54 12.57
CA GLU A 492 -21.37 32.97 13.92
C GLU A 492 -21.78 34.01 14.99
N ASP A 493 -21.45 35.29 14.81
CA ASP A 493 -21.95 36.37 15.70
C ASP A 493 -23.48 36.54 15.62
N LEU A 494 -24.12 36.17 14.50
CA LEU A 494 -25.57 36.27 14.31
C LEU A 494 -26.33 34.99 14.72
N LYS A 495 -25.64 33.98 15.23
CA LYS A 495 -26.23 32.66 15.54
C LYS A 495 -27.43 32.76 16.49
N GLN A 496 -27.40 33.66 17.48
CA GLN A 496 -28.53 33.92 18.36
C GLN A 496 -29.73 34.53 17.63
N LYS A 497 -29.50 35.58 16.82
CA LYS A 497 -30.58 36.21 16.04
C LYS A 497 -31.23 35.22 15.07
N LYS A 498 -30.44 34.33 14.47
CA LYS A 498 -30.96 33.21 13.69
C LYS A 498 -31.79 32.25 14.54
N ALA A 499 -31.33 31.90 15.74
CA ALA A 499 -32.08 31.03 16.64
C ALA A 499 -33.45 31.61 17.05
N LYS A 500 -33.56 32.93 17.18
CA LYS A 500 -34.87 33.61 17.40
C LYS A 500 -35.84 33.39 16.25
N ILE A 501 -35.34 33.52 15.02
CA ILE A 501 -36.13 33.23 13.82
C ILE A 501 -36.49 31.74 13.79
N ASP A 502 -35.54 30.85 14.07
CA ASP A 502 -35.79 29.40 14.10
C ASP A 502 -36.82 28.99 15.16
N ALA A 503 -36.86 29.67 16.32
CA ALA A 503 -37.85 29.49 17.37
C ALA A 503 -39.25 29.94 16.92
N LYS A 504 -39.36 31.15 16.34
CA LYS A 504 -40.62 31.71 15.80
C LYS A 504 -41.36 30.78 14.83
N TYR A 505 -40.64 29.93 14.09
CA TYR A 505 -41.20 29.00 13.11
C TYR A 505 -41.21 27.54 13.57
N ALA A 506 -40.92 27.25 14.85
CA ALA A 506 -40.68 25.88 15.34
C ALA A 506 -41.90 24.95 15.21
N ASP A 507 -43.12 25.49 15.30
CA ASP A 507 -44.37 24.73 15.24
C ASP A 507 -44.89 24.51 13.82
N PHE A 508 -44.41 25.29 12.85
CA PHE A 508 -44.88 25.26 11.46
C PHE A 508 -44.08 24.31 10.54
N LYS A 509 -43.38 23.32 11.10
CA LYS A 509 -42.46 22.42 10.36
C LYS A 509 -43.14 21.54 9.30
N GLY A 510 -44.45 21.31 9.38
CA GLY A 510 -45.22 20.59 8.36
C GLY A 510 -45.59 21.46 7.15
N ASN A 511 -45.56 22.78 7.29
CA ASN A 511 -46.06 23.71 6.29
C ASN A 511 -44.92 24.21 5.38
N LYS A 512 -44.96 23.85 4.08
CA LYS A 512 -43.96 24.25 3.07
C LYS A 512 -43.85 25.79 2.93
N GLN A 513 -44.97 26.51 3.01
CA GLN A 513 -45.00 27.97 2.90
C GLN A 513 -44.30 28.64 4.09
N MET A 514 -44.51 28.12 5.30
CA MET A 514 -43.87 28.67 6.51
C MET A 514 -42.37 28.39 6.55
N LYS A 515 -41.90 27.25 6.01
CA LYS A 515 -40.46 27.00 5.77
C LYS A 515 -39.85 28.02 4.80
N ALA A 516 -40.55 28.33 3.70
CA ALA A 516 -40.08 29.33 2.75
C ALA A 516 -39.98 30.72 3.41
N ARG A 517 -40.97 31.11 4.23
CA ARG A 517 -40.94 32.36 5.00
C ARG A 517 -39.79 32.42 6.01
N GLN A 518 -39.54 31.32 6.74
CA GLN A 518 -38.38 31.22 7.64
C GLN A 518 -37.06 31.45 6.90
N GLN A 519 -36.87 30.81 5.73
CA GLN A 519 -35.67 31.00 4.91
C GLN A 519 -35.52 32.43 4.41
N GLN A 520 -36.62 33.09 4.02
CA GLN A 520 -36.64 34.49 3.61
C GLN A 520 -36.24 35.43 4.76
N GLU A 521 -36.78 35.25 5.98
CA GLU A 521 -36.39 36.06 7.14
C GLU A 521 -34.91 35.88 7.50
N ILE A 522 -34.39 34.65 7.44
CA ILE A 522 -32.95 34.38 7.63
C ILE A 522 -32.11 35.09 6.55
N GLN A 523 -32.54 35.04 5.29
CA GLN A 523 -31.83 35.70 4.20
C GLN A 523 -31.86 37.24 4.36
N GLN A 524 -32.98 37.81 4.81
CA GLN A 524 -33.09 39.23 5.11
C GLN A 524 -32.18 39.63 6.28
N LEU A 525 -32.09 38.82 7.34
CA LEU A 525 -31.15 39.03 8.44
C LEU A 525 -29.71 39.11 7.93
N TYR A 526 -29.31 38.16 7.08
CA TYR A 526 -27.98 38.18 6.47
C TYR A 526 -27.76 39.39 5.55
N LYS A 527 -28.75 39.76 4.72
CA LYS A 527 -28.68 40.93 3.84
C LYS A 527 -28.54 42.23 4.62
N LYS A 528 -29.30 42.42 5.70
CA LYS A 528 -29.21 43.58 6.62
C LYS A 528 -27.82 43.71 7.22
N HIS A 529 -27.18 42.58 7.52
CA HIS A 529 -25.82 42.55 8.04
C HIS A 529 -24.74 42.46 6.94
N GLY A 530 -25.07 42.66 5.66
CA GLY A 530 -24.10 42.64 4.56
C GLY A 530 -23.34 41.31 4.45
N ILE A 531 -24.02 40.20 4.75
CA ILE A 531 -23.52 38.83 4.64
C ILE A 531 -24.07 38.25 3.35
N ASN A 532 -23.18 37.80 2.46
CA ASN A 532 -23.55 37.10 1.25
C ASN A 532 -23.51 35.58 1.49
N PRO A 533 -24.63 34.84 1.30
CA PRO A 533 -24.63 33.39 1.42
C PRO A 533 -23.61 32.68 0.50
N MET A 534 -23.31 33.26 -0.67
CA MET A 534 -22.34 32.69 -1.62
C MET A 534 -20.90 32.73 -1.11
N ASP A 535 -20.59 33.62 -0.17
CA ASP A 535 -19.24 33.68 0.40
C ASP A 535 -18.89 32.37 1.13
N ILE A 536 -19.88 31.70 1.74
CA ILE A 536 -19.67 30.40 2.39
C ILE A 536 -19.28 29.34 1.36
N LEU A 537 -20.00 29.31 0.23
CA LEU A 537 -19.77 28.35 -0.84
C LEU A 537 -18.36 28.48 -1.40
N VAL A 538 -17.86 29.71 -1.59
CA VAL A 538 -16.50 29.99 -2.08
C VAL A 538 -15.42 29.39 -1.16
N SER A 539 -15.60 29.49 0.16
CA SER A 539 -14.62 28.93 1.12
C SER A 539 -14.54 27.41 1.00
N THR A 540 -15.69 26.74 0.97
CA THR A 540 -15.75 25.28 0.83
C THR A 540 -15.24 24.81 -0.52
N LEU A 541 -15.59 25.54 -1.59
CA LEU A 541 -15.18 25.27 -2.96
C LEU A 541 -13.66 25.27 -3.15
N ILE A 542 -12.95 26.15 -2.43
CA ILE A 542 -11.48 26.24 -2.49
C ILE A 542 -10.84 25.21 -1.58
N ALA A 543 -11.42 24.94 -0.41
CA ALA A 543 -10.84 24.02 0.57
C ALA A 543 -10.85 22.55 0.10
N LEU A 544 -11.94 22.10 -0.53
CA LEU A 544 -12.13 20.71 -0.91
C LEU A 544 -11.09 20.20 -1.94
N PRO A 545 -10.79 20.92 -3.05
CA PRO A 545 -9.74 20.54 -4.01
C PRO A 545 -8.37 20.41 -3.39
N ILE A 546 -8.01 21.36 -2.53
CA ILE A 546 -6.69 21.38 -1.89
C ILE A 546 -6.54 20.14 -1.00
N PHE A 547 -7.60 19.80 -0.26
CA PHE A 547 -7.63 18.57 0.54
C PHE A 547 -7.44 17.32 -0.34
N ILE A 548 -8.25 17.17 -1.38
CA ILE A 548 -8.19 15.99 -2.27
C ILE A 548 -6.82 15.91 -2.96
N ALA A 549 -6.29 17.04 -3.42
CA ALA A 549 -4.98 17.10 -4.05
C ALA A 549 -3.86 16.71 -3.09
N MET A 550 -3.84 17.23 -1.86
CA MET A 550 -2.86 16.82 -0.84
C MET A 550 -2.99 15.34 -0.47
N TRP A 551 -4.22 14.84 -0.32
CA TRP A 551 -4.47 13.42 -0.07
C TRP A 551 -3.89 12.51 -1.16
N ARG A 552 -4.03 12.91 -2.43
CA ARG A 552 -3.43 12.21 -3.56
C ARG A 552 -1.91 12.36 -3.59
N VAL A 553 -1.39 13.57 -3.36
CA VAL A 553 0.05 13.84 -3.35
C VAL A 553 0.78 13.00 -2.30
N ILE A 554 0.22 12.87 -1.08
CA ILE A 554 0.81 12.04 -0.02
C ILE A 554 0.94 10.57 -0.45
N GLN A 555 0.02 10.05 -1.27
CA GLN A 555 0.05 8.67 -1.78
C GLN A 555 0.82 8.52 -3.10
N SER A 556 1.04 9.60 -3.84
CA SER A 556 1.61 9.57 -5.19
C SER A 556 3.03 10.11 -5.26
N VAL A 557 3.51 10.85 -4.27
CA VAL A 557 4.93 11.25 -4.22
C VAL A 557 5.74 10.16 -3.51
N PRO A 558 6.68 9.48 -4.19
CA PRO A 558 7.41 8.34 -3.64
C PRO A 558 8.10 8.62 -2.31
N SER A 559 8.75 9.78 -2.19
CA SER A 559 9.44 10.21 -0.97
C SER A 559 8.53 10.50 0.22
N LEU A 560 7.25 10.81 -0.03
CA LEU A 560 6.27 10.97 1.05
C LEU A 560 5.70 9.62 1.49
N LYS A 561 5.33 8.75 0.54
CA LYS A 561 4.69 7.46 0.85
C LYS A 561 5.65 6.41 1.42
N SER A 562 6.95 6.48 1.10
CA SER A 562 7.98 5.60 1.67
C SER A 562 8.49 6.07 3.03
N THR A 563 7.96 7.18 3.56
CA THR A 563 8.46 7.75 4.81
C THR A 563 8.08 6.88 5.99
N ARG A 564 9.07 6.55 6.81
CA ARG A 564 8.92 6.03 8.17
C ARG A 564 9.32 7.10 9.18
N TRP A 565 8.45 7.42 10.12
CA TRP A 565 8.66 8.44 11.16
C TRP A 565 8.24 7.91 12.52
N LEU A 566 9.15 7.92 13.49
CA LEU A 566 8.92 7.38 14.84
C LEU A 566 8.39 5.93 14.84
N GLY A 567 8.89 5.11 13.90
CA GLY A 567 8.44 3.72 13.74
C GLY A 567 7.10 3.55 13.02
N MET A 568 6.44 4.64 12.62
CA MET A 568 5.19 4.61 11.85
C MET A 568 5.45 4.82 10.35
N ASP A 569 4.80 4.03 9.51
CA ASP A 569 4.84 4.19 8.07
C ASP A 569 3.71 5.11 7.61
N PHE A 570 4.04 6.11 6.79
CA PHE A 570 3.08 7.11 6.32
C PHE A 570 1.96 6.51 5.46
N SER A 571 2.27 5.41 4.79
CA SER A 571 1.35 4.69 3.92
C SER A 571 0.42 3.74 4.69
N ALA A 572 0.71 3.44 5.96
CA ALA A 572 -0.08 2.53 6.77
C ALA A 572 -1.36 3.19 7.31
N THR A 573 -2.39 2.37 7.51
CA THR A 573 -3.64 2.79 8.13
C THR A 573 -3.55 2.62 9.65
N SER A 574 -3.50 3.73 10.38
CA SER A 574 -3.15 3.77 11.82
C SER A 574 -4.03 2.86 12.70
N TRP A 575 -5.35 2.84 12.48
CA TRP A 575 -6.25 2.00 13.29
C TRP A 575 -6.04 0.50 13.04
N ARG A 576 -5.67 0.12 11.81
CA ARG A 576 -5.42 -1.27 11.43
C ARG A 576 -4.13 -1.75 12.09
N LYS A 577 -3.06 -0.94 12.00
CA LYS A 577 -1.77 -1.22 12.65
C LYS A 577 -1.89 -1.35 14.16
N LEU A 578 -2.70 -0.49 14.78
CA LEU A 578 -2.95 -0.55 16.22
C LEU A 578 -3.67 -1.86 16.63
N ILE A 579 -4.73 -2.25 15.93
CA ILE A 579 -5.59 -3.37 16.34
C ILE A 579 -5.01 -4.74 15.97
N TYR A 580 -4.42 -4.88 14.78
CA TYR A 580 -3.97 -6.18 14.28
C TYR A 580 -2.50 -6.46 14.60
N ASP A 581 -1.65 -5.43 14.60
CA ASP A 581 -0.20 -5.61 14.74
C ASP A 581 0.30 -5.17 16.13
N GLY A 582 -0.57 -4.59 16.96
CA GLY A 582 -0.24 -4.17 18.32
C GLY A 582 0.72 -2.97 18.40
N GLU A 583 0.83 -2.19 17.32
CA GLU A 583 1.77 -1.07 17.21
C GLU A 583 1.26 0.20 17.90
N TRP A 584 1.57 0.35 19.19
CA TRP A 584 1.07 1.43 20.05
C TRP A 584 1.45 2.85 19.61
N GLN A 585 2.54 3.04 18.85
CA GLN A 585 2.91 4.35 18.31
C GLN A 585 1.77 5.01 17.50
N TYR A 586 0.95 4.23 16.79
CA TYR A 586 -0.19 4.76 16.03
C TYR A 586 -1.33 5.29 16.92
N LEU A 587 -1.45 4.82 18.17
CA LEU A 587 -2.43 5.37 19.12
C LEU A 587 -2.11 6.84 19.46
N GLY A 588 -0.84 7.14 19.71
CA GLY A 588 -0.38 8.52 19.97
C GLY A 588 -0.71 9.45 18.81
N LEU A 589 -0.46 9.01 17.57
CA LEU A 589 -0.81 9.76 16.37
C LEU A 589 -2.32 10.02 16.26
N LEU A 590 -3.15 8.99 16.47
CA LEU A 590 -4.62 9.10 16.40
C LEU A 590 -5.15 10.09 17.44
N ILE A 591 -4.65 10.04 18.68
CA ILE A 591 -5.06 10.97 19.75
C ILE A 591 -4.72 12.40 19.36
N ILE A 592 -3.49 12.67 18.90
CA ILE A 592 -3.06 14.02 18.53
C ILE A 592 -3.85 14.53 17.31
N ALA A 593 -4.04 13.68 16.29
CA ALA A 593 -4.81 14.03 15.10
C ALA A 593 -6.27 14.36 15.45
N LEU A 594 -6.93 13.54 16.26
CA LEU A 594 -8.30 13.78 16.71
C LEU A 594 -8.40 15.02 17.61
N ALA A 595 -7.48 15.18 18.57
CA ALA A 595 -7.49 16.31 19.49
C ALA A 595 -7.34 17.64 18.74
N THR A 596 -6.37 17.73 17.83
CA THR A 596 -6.14 18.95 17.02
C THR A 596 -7.30 19.22 16.05
N GLN A 597 -7.80 18.18 15.37
CA GLN A 597 -8.96 18.27 14.48
C GLN A 597 -10.21 18.77 15.21
N LEU A 598 -10.56 18.17 16.35
CA LEU A 598 -11.73 18.58 17.14
C LEU A 598 -11.54 19.98 17.73
N MET A 599 -10.35 20.31 18.23
CA MET A 599 -10.04 21.63 18.75
C MET A 599 -10.23 22.71 17.68
N SER A 600 -9.76 22.48 16.45
CA SER A 600 -9.92 23.43 15.35
C SER A 600 -11.38 23.77 15.04
N GLN A 601 -12.28 22.79 15.18
CA GLN A 601 -13.72 22.96 14.92
C GLN A 601 -14.49 23.51 16.13
N ILE A 602 -14.03 23.23 17.35
CA ILE A 602 -14.65 23.69 18.61
C ILE A 602 -14.25 25.13 18.92
N LEU A 603 -13.02 25.54 18.62
CA LEU A 603 -12.45 26.85 18.97
C LEU A 603 -13.31 28.06 18.53
N PRO A 604 -13.85 28.13 17.30
CA PRO A 604 -14.71 29.24 16.89
C PRO A 604 -15.94 29.41 17.80
N ARG A 605 -16.51 28.30 18.28
CA ARG A 605 -17.63 28.33 19.24
C ARG A 605 -17.17 28.85 20.59
N LEU A 606 -16.04 28.35 21.11
CA LEU A 606 -15.51 28.75 22.42
C LEU A 606 -15.26 30.25 22.50
N LEU A 607 -14.62 30.82 21.48
CA LEU A 607 -14.34 32.26 21.41
C LEU A 607 -15.61 33.12 21.36
N ASN A 608 -16.72 32.57 20.84
CA ASN A 608 -18.00 33.25 20.74
C ASN A 608 -18.96 32.94 21.91
N ARG A 609 -18.61 32.04 22.84
CA ARG A 609 -19.43 31.69 24.03
C ARG A 609 -19.76 32.87 24.94
N LYS A 610 -18.86 33.86 25.07
CA LYS A 610 -19.12 35.03 25.94
C LYS A 610 -20.28 35.91 25.44
N LYS A 611 -20.56 35.92 24.12
CA LYS A 611 -21.70 36.65 23.54
C LYS A 611 -23.03 35.90 23.69
N LEU A 612 -22.98 34.59 24.02
CA LEU A 612 -24.15 33.72 24.13
C LEU A 612 -24.92 33.86 25.45
N LYS A 613 -24.43 34.64 26.42
CA LYS A 613 -24.99 34.79 27.79
C LYS A 613 -26.22 35.71 27.91
N GLN A 614 -26.87 36.12 26.83
CA GLN A 614 -28.14 36.84 26.91
C GLN A 614 -29.26 35.88 27.38
N ARG A 615 -30.25 36.38 28.14
CA ARG A 615 -31.42 35.57 28.55
C ARG A 615 -32.14 35.09 27.28
N LEU A 616 -32.15 33.77 27.06
CA LEU A 616 -32.78 33.10 25.91
C LEU A 616 -34.13 32.52 26.35
N SER A 617 -35.13 32.54 25.47
CA SER A 617 -36.38 31.79 25.68
C SER A 617 -36.15 30.27 25.56
N ILE A 618 -37.02 29.46 26.17
CA ILE A 618 -36.96 27.98 26.13
C ILE A 618 -36.91 27.45 24.68
N GLU A 619 -37.64 28.09 23.76
CA GLU A 619 -37.66 27.72 22.35
C GLU A 619 -36.38 28.14 21.59
N GLU A 620 -35.81 29.29 21.94
CA GLU A 620 -34.54 29.77 21.39
C GLU A 620 -33.37 28.85 21.83
N GLU A 621 -33.42 28.37 23.06
CA GLU A 621 -32.45 27.39 23.58
C GLU A 621 -32.57 26.05 22.85
N LYS A 622 -33.78 25.55 22.61
CA LYS A 622 -34.03 24.34 21.80
C LYS A 622 -33.49 24.50 20.37
N ALA A 623 -33.68 25.67 19.74
CA ALA A 623 -33.14 25.96 18.40
C ALA A 623 -31.60 26.00 18.38
N LEU A 624 -30.97 26.63 19.38
CA LEU A 624 -29.51 26.63 19.54
C LEU A 624 -28.98 25.21 19.81
N LYS A 625 -29.65 24.41 20.64
CA LYS A 625 -29.29 23.01 20.91
C LYS A 625 -29.36 22.17 19.63
N LYS A 626 -30.36 22.38 18.78
CA LYS A 626 -30.46 21.71 17.46
C LYS A 626 -29.29 22.08 16.53
N SER A 627 -28.94 23.36 16.46
CA SER A 627 -27.77 23.83 15.69
C SER A 627 -26.47 23.23 16.22
N ASN A 628 -26.31 23.19 17.55
CA ASN A 628 -25.15 22.56 18.18
C ASN A 628 -25.09 21.05 17.93
N LYS A 629 -26.23 20.34 17.99
CA LYS A 629 -26.33 18.91 17.64
C LYS A 629 -25.87 18.66 16.20
N THR A 630 -26.30 19.49 15.25
CA THR A 630 -25.92 19.35 13.83
C THR A 630 -24.41 19.44 13.63
N GLN A 631 -23.76 20.44 14.25
CA GLN A 631 -22.31 20.55 14.15
C GLN A 631 -21.58 19.53 15.04
N ASN A 632 -22.19 18.99 16.10
CA ASN A 632 -21.64 17.84 16.83
C ASN A 632 -21.66 16.54 16.01
N ILE A 633 -22.73 16.32 15.22
CA ILE A 633 -22.75 15.22 14.24
C ILE A 633 -21.58 15.38 13.27
N MET A 634 -21.35 16.61 12.77
CA MET A 634 -20.26 16.85 11.84
C MET A 634 -18.87 16.68 12.48
N LEU A 635 -18.71 17.00 13.77
CA LEU A 635 -17.50 16.66 14.54
C LEU A 635 -17.25 15.15 14.53
N VAL A 636 -18.28 14.33 14.78
CA VAL A 636 -18.17 12.86 14.77
C VAL A 636 -17.84 12.34 13.38
N VAL A 637 -18.50 12.85 12.34
CA VAL A 637 -18.21 12.46 10.95
C VAL A 637 -16.75 12.73 10.59
N PHE A 638 -16.24 13.93 10.90
CA PHE A 638 -14.84 14.25 10.65
C PHE A 638 -13.88 13.46 11.54
N ALA A 639 -14.26 13.11 12.77
CA ALA A 639 -13.46 12.24 13.63
C ALA A 639 -13.32 10.82 13.04
N ILE A 640 -14.42 10.21 12.59
CA ILE A 640 -14.39 8.90 11.92
C ILE A 640 -13.54 8.98 10.66
N LEU A 641 -13.76 10.03 9.85
CA LEU A 641 -12.96 10.28 8.66
C LEU A 641 -11.47 10.41 9.01
N THR A 642 -11.12 11.03 10.13
CA THR A 642 -9.72 11.13 10.57
C THR A 642 -9.08 9.78 10.87
N VAL A 643 -9.83 8.86 11.49
CA VAL A 643 -9.32 7.54 11.89
C VAL A 643 -9.09 6.63 10.68
N VAL A 644 -9.94 6.71 9.64
CA VAL A 644 -9.93 5.76 8.51
C VAL A 644 -8.76 5.96 7.55
N PHE A 645 -8.21 7.18 7.44
CA PHE A 645 -7.13 7.48 6.49
C PHE A 645 -5.74 7.02 6.99
N THR A 646 -4.76 7.04 6.09
CA THR A 646 -3.36 6.66 6.39
C THR A 646 -2.67 7.67 7.30
N ALA A 647 -1.62 7.22 7.98
CA ALA A 647 -0.84 8.03 8.93
C ALA A 647 -0.34 9.35 8.30
N GLY A 648 0.15 9.33 7.06
CA GLY A 648 0.61 10.54 6.37
C GLY A 648 -0.49 11.60 6.21
N VAL A 649 -1.72 11.18 5.95
CA VAL A 649 -2.88 12.09 5.82
C VAL A 649 -3.30 12.65 7.19
N GLN A 650 -3.20 11.82 8.23
CA GLN A 650 -3.46 12.26 9.62
C GLN A 650 -2.47 13.34 10.07
N ILE A 651 -1.18 13.16 9.75
CA ILE A 651 -0.13 14.16 10.00
C ILE A 651 -0.43 15.46 9.25
N TYR A 652 -0.82 15.37 7.98
CA TYR A 652 -1.27 16.54 7.21
C TYR A 652 -2.46 17.25 7.89
N TRP A 653 -3.43 16.51 8.45
CA TRP A 653 -4.53 17.11 9.20
C TRP A 653 -4.10 17.81 10.48
N ILE A 654 -3.11 17.29 11.20
CA ILE A 654 -2.57 17.94 12.39
C ILE A 654 -2.11 19.36 12.03
N PHE A 655 -1.24 19.50 11.03
CA PHE A 655 -0.72 20.81 10.64
C PHE A 655 -1.79 21.71 10.03
N THR A 656 -2.71 21.13 9.26
CA THR A 656 -3.86 21.83 8.71
C THR A 656 -4.79 22.37 9.81
N SER A 657 -4.99 21.61 10.88
CA SER A 657 -5.80 21.97 12.04
C SER A 657 -5.12 23.03 12.90
N ILE A 658 -3.81 22.91 13.12
CA ILE A 658 -2.99 23.93 13.78
C ILE A 658 -3.09 25.25 13.01
N TRP A 659 -2.93 25.22 11.69
CA TRP A 659 -3.13 26.39 10.84
C TRP A 659 -4.53 27.00 11.04
N SER A 660 -5.57 26.17 11.04
CA SER A 660 -6.96 26.62 11.21
C SER A 660 -7.22 27.25 12.58
N ILE A 661 -6.58 26.74 13.64
CA ILE A 661 -6.59 27.31 14.99
C ILE A 661 -5.94 28.70 14.97
N ILE A 662 -4.71 28.80 14.44
CA ILE A 662 -3.97 30.06 14.33
C ILE A 662 -4.77 31.08 13.52
N GLN A 663 -5.29 30.69 12.35
CA GLN A 663 -6.13 31.53 11.50
C GLN A 663 -7.37 32.02 12.26
N THR A 664 -8.04 31.15 13.03
CA THR A 664 -9.22 31.52 13.83
C THR A 664 -8.86 32.56 14.90
N LEU A 665 -7.72 32.40 15.58
CA LEU A 665 -7.23 33.35 16.58
C LEU A 665 -6.87 34.70 15.96
N ILE A 666 -6.17 34.69 14.82
CA ILE A 666 -5.84 35.91 14.06
C ILE A 666 -7.11 36.64 13.65
N ILE A 667 -8.10 35.94 13.09
CA ILE A 667 -9.38 36.56 12.68
C ILE A 667 -10.11 37.14 13.90
N HIS A 668 -10.11 36.46 15.04
CA HIS A 668 -10.68 36.97 16.29
C HIS A 668 -9.99 38.27 16.74
N TYR A 669 -8.66 38.34 16.65
CA TYR A 669 -7.89 39.54 16.97
C TYR A 669 -8.14 40.68 15.96
N VAL A 670 -8.10 40.39 14.66
CA VAL A 670 -8.38 41.35 13.58
C VAL A 670 -9.76 41.98 13.76
N LYS A 671 -10.78 41.22 14.18
CA LYS A 671 -12.13 41.77 14.46
C LYS A 671 -12.16 42.83 15.55
N LYS A 672 -11.20 42.84 16.48
CA LYS A 672 -11.09 43.85 17.54
C LYS A 672 -10.33 45.11 17.10
N SER A 673 -9.60 45.03 15.99
CA SER A 673 -8.81 46.16 15.47
C SER A 673 -9.66 47.28 14.86
N ASP A 674 -9.12 48.50 14.86
CA ASP A 674 -9.76 49.66 14.22
C ASP A 674 -9.87 49.52 12.71
N PHE A 675 -8.92 48.82 12.08
CA PHE A 675 -8.98 48.48 10.66
C PHE A 675 -10.28 47.76 10.31
N TYR A 676 -10.66 46.76 11.11
CA TYR A 676 -11.89 46.01 10.89
C TYR A 676 -13.13 46.89 11.06
N ARG A 677 -13.18 47.72 12.11
CA ARG A 677 -14.29 48.65 12.35
C ARG A 677 -14.48 49.60 11.15
N ARG A 678 -13.39 50.22 10.67
CA ARG A 678 -13.42 51.16 9.55
C ARG A 678 -13.83 50.51 8.23
N ARG A 679 -13.42 49.27 7.97
CA ARG A 679 -13.64 48.62 6.67
C ARG A 679 -14.98 47.86 6.57
N TYR A 680 -15.44 47.27 7.67
CA TYR A 680 -16.58 46.34 7.66
C TYR A 680 -17.79 46.81 8.49
N LEU A 681 -17.62 47.62 9.54
CA LEU A 681 -18.75 48.12 10.34
C LEU A 681 -19.29 49.46 9.82
N SER A 682 -18.45 50.32 9.23
CA SER A 682 -18.87 51.60 8.63
C SER A 682 -19.91 51.48 7.49
N LYS A 683 -20.09 50.28 6.92
CA LYS A 683 -21.03 49.99 5.83
C LYS A 683 -22.38 49.43 6.31
N VAL A 684 -22.53 49.16 7.60
CA VAL A 684 -23.77 48.66 8.18
C VAL A 684 -24.53 49.86 8.72
N LYS A 685 -25.56 50.35 8.01
CA LYS A 685 -26.54 51.25 8.62
C LYS A 685 -27.23 50.46 9.74
N ILE A 686 -27.01 50.90 10.97
CA ILE A 686 -27.64 50.33 12.18
C ILE A 686 -29.15 50.56 12.10
#